data_AF-A0A2V7U6T0-F1
#
_entry.id   AF-A0A2V7U6T0-F1
#
_cell.length_a   1.000
_cell.length_b   1.000
_cell.length_c   1.000
_cell.angle_alpha   90.00
_cell.angle_beta   90.00
_cell.angle_gamma   90.00
#
_symmetry.space_group_name_H-M   'P 1'
#
loop_
_entity.id
_entity.type
_entity.pdbx_description
1 polymer ?
#
loop_
_entity_poly.entity_id
_entity_poly.type
_entity_poly.pdbx_seq_one_letter_code
_entity_poly.pdbx_strand_id
1 'polypeptide(L)'
;MHYHQGLEAMARQTAALATEILAAHERRYGVGAGRVQIVLADVDDDANGFASPLPYPLVHMRAVAPHGNDELGNYHDWLQVLLSHELAHIVHLGEAHGLVRAARHVFGRAPFLFPNATSPTWIVEGLATYEETEKTPFGRGRNPDSIMVLRMAALEDDFPGEDRPVSGLDRWPDGQASYLFGEAFFDDLRDRYGEDTLPEMARVHSGRLIPYLDEMTAKKVTGATFHALWRDWEARARAAFEEEAQPRRARGLTASTPLTRAGVRQMGPRFSPDGTRLAYTSRVLTRFREIRIMRPDGTGDHVITRRNGGTALSWTPDGRMLVYDEPEQYRVFAQYSDLRAVDVARGRVRRLTHGARAKDPDVAPDGHHVVFVRQLVGRSELAAVALDGKDLRDLTRSEPGVQWSGPRWSPKGDRVVASRWRPGGWLDIVLVDPARGTVTALTDDRAKDVEPAWSPDGAWVLFRSDRDGVSNVYALRVEDRALLRVTNVLGGAFTPDVSPTGDHLVFADYSARGYDLRLMSLDLSTLAAAEPFVDPYPAGGSAPAPVDTRDRPYRPLTLMWPRFWSPSIDRASGEIRLGVATAGSDPLFQHAYLVNVYRGLETDRFGVYGLYQYDRFWPTLLATVENKYEPSTAGSALHTRELNLSATIPVQRTVRSTQSVSVAWRRSRQTREQTSSPRALDLGGLEAAWSLGTVQQYPYSISPVDGARVRVAYLKEDPAFGSDLSLGKLYADARAYVRLWVPGDALALRVGGGTTFGQRSFTDSYTVGGFPNGSLRDVVATNPAVLRGYADDAFSGRRVLHANAEYRVPLGHPQHGWGSLPLFLRHLHATAFADAAQVWSERFRWSELKTGVGFALGADLSVSPGLPLTAAVGVARGVSAKGETQVYFRTGLAF
;
A
#
# COMPACT_ATOMS: atom_id res chain seq x y z
N MET A 1 17.07 -4.27 -18.67
CA MET A 1 16.85 -2.89 -18.18
C MET A 1 15.89 -2.17 -19.12
N HIS A 2 14.87 -1.54 -18.55
CA HIS A 2 13.95 -0.61 -19.19
C HIS A 2 13.94 0.65 -18.34
N TYR A 3 14.12 1.82 -18.95
CA TYR A 3 14.22 3.09 -18.23
C TYR A 3 13.83 4.24 -19.15
N HIS A 4 13.49 5.39 -18.58
CA HIS A 4 13.23 6.63 -19.34
C HIS A 4 14.45 7.56 -19.33
N GLN A 5 14.43 8.58 -20.19
CA GLN A 5 15.52 9.54 -20.34
C GLN A 5 15.92 10.15 -18.99
N GLY A 6 17.23 10.29 -18.75
CA GLY A 6 17.81 10.82 -17.51
C GLY A 6 18.23 9.75 -16.49
N LEU A 7 17.92 8.47 -16.74
CA LEU A 7 18.29 7.34 -15.89
C LEU A 7 19.41 6.46 -16.48
N GLU A 8 20.07 6.88 -17.57
CA GLU A 8 21.04 6.09 -18.33
C GLU A 8 22.19 5.56 -17.44
N ALA A 9 22.79 6.46 -16.64
CA ALA A 9 23.90 6.12 -15.75
C ALA A 9 23.45 5.14 -14.65
N MET A 10 22.32 5.43 -14.01
CA MET A 10 21.74 4.56 -12.98
C MET A 10 21.38 3.19 -13.56
N ALA A 11 20.82 3.12 -14.76
CA ALA A 11 20.45 1.87 -15.41
C ALA A 11 21.67 0.99 -15.73
N ARG A 12 22.80 1.60 -16.13
CA ARG A 12 24.06 0.88 -16.35
C ARG A 12 24.66 0.36 -15.06
N GLN A 13 24.63 1.15 -13.98
CA GLN A 13 25.06 0.72 -12.66
C GLN A 13 24.18 -0.41 -12.12
N THR A 14 22.85 -0.25 -12.22
CA THR A 14 21.86 -1.24 -11.82
C THR A 14 22.06 -2.56 -12.58
N ALA A 15 22.34 -2.51 -13.88
CA ALA A 15 22.62 -3.72 -14.66
C ALA A 15 23.89 -4.47 -14.19
N ALA A 16 24.95 -3.74 -13.85
CA ALA A 16 26.18 -4.33 -13.33
C ALA A 16 25.92 -5.02 -11.97
N LEU A 17 25.33 -4.28 -11.02
CA LEU A 17 24.95 -4.79 -9.71
C LEU A 17 24.01 -6.00 -9.81
N ALA A 18 22.95 -5.89 -10.61
CA ALA A 18 21.97 -6.96 -10.77
C ALA A 18 22.58 -8.24 -11.35
N THR A 19 23.57 -8.13 -12.24
CA THR A 19 24.25 -9.30 -12.80
C THR A 19 25.08 -10.03 -11.75
N GLU A 20 25.82 -9.30 -10.92
CA GLU A 20 26.64 -9.86 -9.84
C GLU A 20 25.77 -10.50 -8.75
N ILE A 21 24.76 -9.76 -8.27
CA ILE A 21 23.83 -10.20 -7.23
C ILE A 21 23.04 -11.42 -7.72
N LEU A 22 22.49 -11.38 -8.93
CA LEU A 22 21.73 -12.50 -9.47
C LEU A 22 22.62 -13.74 -9.56
N ALA A 23 23.86 -13.63 -10.04
CA ALA A 23 24.78 -14.76 -10.11
C ALA A 23 25.09 -15.34 -8.72
N ALA A 24 25.17 -14.52 -7.68
CA ALA A 24 25.35 -14.98 -6.30
C ALA A 24 24.12 -15.76 -5.81
N HIS A 25 22.92 -15.22 -6.05
CA HIS A 25 21.65 -15.86 -5.71
C HIS A 25 21.43 -17.17 -6.47
N GLU A 26 21.67 -17.19 -7.78
CA GLU A 26 21.56 -18.40 -8.61
C GLU A 26 22.51 -19.52 -8.13
N ARG A 27 23.73 -19.17 -7.68
CA ARG A 27 24.66 -20.13 -7.07
C ARG A 27 24.16 -20.67 -5.74
N ARG A 28 23.62 -19.82 -4.87
CA ARG A 28 23.13 -20.20 -3.53
C ARG A 28 21.91 -21.12 -3.63
N TYR A 29 20.97 -20.83 -4.53
CA TYR A 29 19.74 -21.62 -4.69
C TYR A 29 19.87 -22.74 -5.72
N GLY A 30 20.93 -22.77 -6.53
CA GLY A 30 21.10 -23.77 -7.59
C GLY A 30 20.06 -23.67 -8.71
N VAL A 31 19.53 -22.47 -8.96
CA VAL A 31 18.46 -22.17 -9.92
C VAL A 31 18.94 -21.09 -10.89
N GLY A 32 18.72 -21.28 -12.19
CA GLY A 32 18.91 -20.23 -13.19
C GLY A 32 17.61 -19.45 -13.43
N ALA A 33 17.61 -18.15 -13.13
CA ALA A 33 16.49 -17.24 -13.38
C ALA A 33 16.36 -16.87 -14.86
N GLY A 34 17.47 -16.94 -15.61
CA GLY A 34 17.50 -16.57 -17.02
C GLY A 34 17.38 -15.05 -17.21
N ARG A 35 16.70 -14.61 -18.27
CA ARG A 35 16.68 -13.18 -18.64
C ARG A 35 15.67 -12.38 -17.81
N VAL A 36 16.17 -11.73 -16.75
CA VAL A 36 15.38 -10.81 -15.91
C VAL A 36 15.11 -9.48 -16.60
N GLN A 37 13.86 -9.02 -16.56
CA GLN A 37 13.46 -7.68 -16.96
C GLN A 37 13.46 -6.78 -15.73
N ILE A 38 14.22 -5.69 -15.75
CA ILE A 38 14.22 -4.70 -14.65
C ILE A 38 13.76 -3.36 -15.24
N VAL A 39 12.77 -2.74 -14.60
CA VAL A 39 12.19 -1.44 -14.96
C VAL A 39 12.59 -0.41 -13.91
N LEU A 40 13.20 0.70 -14.33
CA LEU A 40 13.54 1.84 -13.49
C LEU A 40 12.66 3.03 -13.85
N ALA A 41 11.99 3.62 -12.85
CA ALA A 41 11.11 4.77 -13.04
C ALA A 41 11.26 5.81 -11.92
N ASP A 42 11.40 7.09 -12.27
CA ASP A 42 11.43 8.23 -11.35
C ASP A 42 10.05 8.92 -11.27
N VAL A 43 9.08 8.23 -10.66
CA VAL A 43 7.67 8.66 -10.62
C VAL A 43 7.11 8.84 -9.21
N ASP A 44 7.93 8.64 -8.18
CA ASP A 44 7.55 8.77 -6.76
C ASP A 44 8.73 9.39 -6.00
N ASP A 45 8.50 9.94 -4.80
CA ASP A 45 9.55 10.44 -3.90
C ASP A 45 9.92 9.44 -2.79
N ASP A 46 9.28 8.27 -2.78
CA ASP A 46 9.55 7.20 -1.81
C ASP A 46 10.17 5.97 -2.50
N ALA A 47 11.28 5.49 -1.95
CA ALA A 47 11.97 4.29 -2.40
C ALA A 47 11.10 3.04 -2.24
N ASN A 48 10.98 2.23 -3.30
CA ASN A 48 10.27 0.95 -3.27
C ASN A 48 10.62 0.10 -4.50
N GLY A 49 10.33 -1.20 -4.41
CA GLY A 49 10.45 -2.15 -5.49
C GLY A 49 9.30 -3.17 -5.51
N PHE A 50 9.23 -3.94 -6.58
CA PHE A 50 8.37 -5.12 -6.68
C PHE A 50 8.97 -6.12 -7.67
N ALA A 51 9.05 -7.37 -7.26
CA ALA A 51 9.46 -8.48 -8.09
C ALA A 51 8.33 -9.48 -8.32
N SER A 52 8.28 -10.02 -9.53
CA SER A 52 7.36 -11.11 -9.89
C SER A 52 8.08 -12.13 -10.78
N PRO A 53 7.89 -13.43 -10.55
CA PRO A 53 8.31 -14.45 -11.49
C PRO A 53 7.37 -14.53 -12.72
N LEU A 54 6.23 -13.85 -12.71
CA LEU A 54 5.19 -13.96 -13.74
C LEU A 54 4.93 -12.62 -14.45
N PRO A 55 4.68 -12.63 -15.78
CA PRO A 55 4.69 -13.81 -16.68
C PRO A 55 6.11 -14.31 -17.01
N TYR A 56 7.13 -13.51 -16.71
CA TYR A 56 8.56 -13.81 -16.77
C TYR A 56 9.24 -13.09 -15.59
N PRO A 57 10.50 -13.40 -15.27
CA PRO A 57 11.24 -12.70 -14.21
C PRO A 57 11.25 -11.20 -14.45
N LEU A 58 10.57 -10.44 -13.59
CA LEU A 58 10.31 -9.02 -13.73
C LEU A 58 10.53 -8.32 -12.39
N VAL A 59 11.28 -7.22 -12.41
CA VAL A 59 11.53 -6.35 -11.27
C VAL A 59 11.17 -4.92 -11.67
N HIS A 60 10.38 -4.23 -10.86
CA HIS A 60 10.13 -2.79 -10.95
C HIS A 60 10.81 -2.10 -9.77
N MET A 61 11.53 -1.02 -10.04
CA MET A 61 12.23 -0.24 -9.03
C MET A 61 11.94 1.24 -9.22
N ARG A 62 11.68 1.92 -8.11
CA ARG A 62 11.60 3.38 -8.07
C ARG A 62 13.01 3.94 -7.98
N ALA A 63 13.33 4.89 -8.86
CA ALA A 63 14.68 5.46 -9.02
C ALA A 63 14.99 6.54 -7.96
N VAL A 64 14.60 6.30 -6.71
CA VAL A 64 14.76 7.22 -5.58
C VAL A 64 15.42 6.48 -4.42
N ALA A 65 16.46 7.09 -3.86
CA ALA A 65 17.14 6.58 -2.69
C ALA A 65 16.33 6.90 -1.42
N PRO A 66 16.30 6.00 -0.41
CA PRO A 66 15.77 6.32 0.91
C PRO A 66 16.53 7.49 1.54
N HIS A 67 15.88 8.27 2.39
CA HIS A 67 16.58 9.30 3.18
C HIS A 67 16.86 8.78 4.60
N GLY A 68 17.78 9.43 5.32
CA GLY A 68 18.29 8.94 6.61
C GLY A 68 17.23 8.64 7.68
N ASN A 69 16.10 9.34 7.68
CA ASN A 69 15.00 9.13 8.63
C ASN A 69 14.17 7.87 8.35
N ASP A 70 14.35 7.22 7.18
CA ASP A 70 13.58 6.03 6.80
C ASP A 70 14.07 4.76 7.50
N GLU A 71 13.21 3.74 7.52
CA GLU A 71 13.56 2.37 7.94
C GLU A 71 14.67 1.77 7.05
N LEU A 72 14.67 2.13 5.77
CA LEU A 72 15.73 1.81 4.81
C LEU A 72 16.82 2.89 4.75
N GLY A 73 16.80 3.90 5.62
CA GLY A 73 17.68 5.07 5.57
C GLY A 73 19.13 4.82 5.99
N ASN A 74 19.43 3.63 6.53
CA ASN A 74 20.78 3.21 6.91
C ASN A 74 21.27 2.13 5.93
N TYR A 75 22.08 2.53 4.94
CA TYR A 75 22.56 1.66 3.87
C TYR A 75 23.98 2.04 3.42
N HIS A 76 24.73 1.06 2.90
CA HIS A 76 26.02 1.30 2.23
C HIS A 76 25.81 1.79 0.79
N ASP A 77 24.97 1.07 0.04
CA ASP A 77 24.50 1.37 -1.31
C ASP A 77 23.02 0.92 -1.43
N TRP A 78 22.11 1.87 -1.62
CA TRP A 78 20.67 1.59 -1.65
C TRP A 78 20.25 0.74 -2.86
N LEU A 79 20.95 0.85 -4.00
CA LEU A 79 20.66 0.03 -5.17
C LEU A 79 21.02 -1.42 -4.87
N GLN A 80 22.15 -1.66 -4.20
CA GLN A 80 22.58 -3.00 -3.84
C GLN A 80 21.62 -3.65 -2.83
N VAL A 81 21.19 -2.91 -1.80
CA VAL A 81 20.21 -3.37 -0.80
C VAL A 81 18.90 -3.78 -1.51
N LEU A 82 18.32 -2.86 -2.29
CA LEU A 82 17.05 -3.13 -2.97
C LEU A 82 17.17 -4.26 -4.02
N LEU A 83 18.25 -4.30 -4.81
CA LEU A 83 18.46 -5.39 -5.78
C LEU A 83 18.66 -6.74 -5.12
N SER A 84 19.37 -6.81 -3.99
CA SER A 84 19.55 -8.05 -3.23
C SER A 84 18.21 -8.62 -2.78
N HIS A 85 17.30 -7.75 -2.30
CA HIS A 85 15.93 -8.13 -1.93
C HIS A 85 15.11 -8.58 -3.15
N GLU A 86 15.00 -7.74 -4.18
CA GLU A 86 14.12 -8.02 -5.32
C GLU A 86 14.59 -9.22 -6.17
N LEU A 87 15.90 -9.44 -6.28
CA LEU A 87 16.44 -10.59 -7.01
C LEU A 87 16.36 -11.89 -6.20
N ALA A 88 16.32 -11.81 -4.86
CA ALA A 88 16.03 -12.98 -4.02
C ALA A 88 14.63 -13.52 -4.34
N HIS A 89 13.63 -12.65 -4.50
CA HIS A 89 12.29 -13.06 -4.96
C HIS A 89 12.31 -13.78 -6.30
N ILE A 90 13.13 -13.31 -7.26
CA ILE A 90 13.21 -13.94 -8.57
C ILE A 90 13.71 -15.39 -8.51
N VAL A 91 14.75 -15.67 -7.71
CA VAL A 91 15.28 -17.03 -7.57
C VAL A 91 14.40 -17.91 -6.69
N HIS A 92 13.92 -17.38 -5.57
CA HIS A 92 13.09 -18.10 -4.60
C HIS A 92 11.74 -18.48 -5.21
N LEU A 93 11.00 -17.51 -5.74
CA LEU A 93 9.68 -17.77 -6.31
C LEU A 93 9.79 -18.50 -7.66
N GLY A 94 10.89 -18.26 -8.38
CA GLY A 94 11.17 -18.88 -9.67
C GLY A 94 11.55 -20.36 -9.59
N GLU A 95 11.84 -20.90 -8.40
CA GLU A 95 12.28 -22.27 -8.23
C GLU A 95 11.18 -23.30 -8.61
N ALA A 96 11.60 -24.44 -9.16
CA ALA A 96 10.74 -25.60 -9.38
C ALA A 96 11.56 -26.89 -9.46
N HIS A 97 11.06 -27.93 -8.79
CA HIS A 97 11.66 -29.26 -8.78
C HIS A 97 10.60 -30.35 -8.98
N GLY A 98 11.05 -31.59 -9.20
CA GLY A 98 10.17 -32.76 -9.36
C GLY A 98 9.05 -32.58 -10.39
N LEU A 99 7.82 -32.95 -10.00
CA LEU A 99 6.64 -32.88 -10.87
C LEU A 99 6.32 -31.44 -11.33
N VAL A 100 6.54 -30.43 -10.47
CA VAL A 100 6.31 -29.02 -10.82
C VAL A 100 7.24 -28.60 -11.96
N ARG A 101 8.53 -28.97 -11.88
CA ARG A 101 9.49 -28.73 -12.98
C ARG A 101 9.04 -29.41 -14.26
N ALA A 102 8.63 -30.67 -14.19
CA ALA A 102 8.12 -31.41 -15.37
C ALA A 102 6.86 -30.73 -15.95
N ALA A 103 5.91 -30.33 -15.11
CA ALA A 103 4.70 -29.63 -15.52
C ALA A 103 5.00 -28.28 -16.19
N ARG A 104 6.02 -27.53 -15.73
CA ARG A 104 6.44 -26.27 -16.38
C ARG A 104 6.95 -26.45 -17.81
N HIS A 105 7.39 -27.65 -18.21
CA HIS A 105 7.74 -27.93 -19.61
C HIS A 105 6.49 -28.04 -20.51
N VAL A 106 5.35 -28.44 -19.94
CA VAL A 106 4.08 -28.62 -20.65
C VAL A 106 3.27 -27.32 -20.63
N PHE A 107 2.99 -26.80 -19.43
CA PHE A 107 2.11 -25.64 -19.22
C PHE A 107 2.86 -24.30 -19.26
N GLY A 108 4.20 -24.31 -19.37
CA GLY A 108 5.02 -23.12 -19.28
C GLY A 108 5.02 -22.54 -17.86
N ARG A 109 5.05 -21.21 -17.77
CA ARG A 109 5.05 -20.46 -16.49
C ARG A 109 3.62 -20.24 -15.96
N ALA A 110 2.79 -21.28 -15.94
CA ALA A 110 1.41 -21.14 -15.47
C ALA A 110 1.38 -20.79 -13.96
N PRO A 111 0.52 -19.85 -13.50
CA PRO A 111 0.57 -19.36 -12.12
C PRO A 111 0.50 -20.44 -11.04
N PHE A 112 -0.27 -21.52 -11.25
CA PHE A 112 -0.41 -22.63 -10.30
C PHE A 112 0.85 -23.51 -10.17
N LEU A 113 1.88 -23.28 -11.00
CA LEU A 113 3.17 -23.99 -10.94
C LEU A 113 4.26 -23.19 -10.23
N PHE A 114 3.89 -22.18 -9.43
CA PHE A 114 4.80 -21.38 -8.60
C PHE A 114 4.44 -21.55 -7.13
N PRO A 115 4.66 -22.74 -6.55
CA PRO A 115 4.20 -23.04 -5.19
C PRO A 115 4.81 -22.11 -4.13
N ASN A 116 6.09 -21.72 -4.27
CA ASN A 116 6.74 -20.74 -3.38
C ASN A 116 6.04 -19.36 -3.39
N ALA A 117 5.33 -19.00 -4.48
CA ALA A 117 4.52 -17.77 -4.53
C ALA A 117 3.21 -17.86 -3.72
N THR A 118 2.89 -19.04 -3.19
CA THR A 118 1.73 -19.25 -2.30
C THR A 118 2.11 -19.38 -0.83
N SER A 119 3.41 -19.36 -0.51
CA SER A 119 3.88 -19.38 0.87
C SER A 119 3.44 -18.12 1.64
N PRO A 120 3.31 -18.20 2.97
CA PRO A 120 3.11 -17.03 3.83
C PRO A 120 4.05 -15.86 3.51
N THR A 121 3.55 -14.63 3.65
CA THR A 121 4.35 -13.43 3.32
C THR A 121 5.61 -13.29 4.16
N TRP A 122 5.62 -13.74 5.42
CA TRP A 122 6.86 -13.75 6.21
C TRP A 122 7.92 -14.73 5.68
N ILE A 123 7.51 -15.80 4.97
CA ILE A 123 8.46 -16.68 4.27
C ILE A 123 9.03 -15.94 3.05
N VAL A 124 8.15 -15.35 2.24
CA VAL A 124 8.54 -14.67 1.00
C VAL A 124 9.39 -13.43 1.28
N GLU A 125 8.88 -12.50 2.09
CA GLU A 125 9.55 -11.24 2.41
C GLU A 125 10.66 -11.41 3.45
N GLY A 126 10.51 -12.30 4.43
CA GLY A 126 11.55 -12.57 5.42
C GLY A 126 12.81 -13.17 4.79
N LEU A 127 12.66 -14.11 3.85
CA LEU A 127 13.81 -14.69 3.14
C LEU A 127 14.50 -13.65 2.25
N ALA A 128 13.75 -12.81 1.54
CA ALA A 128 14.33 -11.73 0.74
C ALA A 128 15.04 -10.69 1.62
N THR A 129 14.50 -10.40 2.81
CA THR A 129 15.11 -9.48 3.79
C THR A 129 16.37 -10.07 4.44
N TYR A 130 16.38 -11.38 4.66
CA TYR A 130 17.56 -12.12 5.09
C TYR A 130 18.66 -12.03 4.03
N GLU A 131 18.34 -12.30 2.76
CA GLU A 131 19.31 -12.19 1.66
C GLU A 131 19.78 -10.75 1.43
N GLU A 132 18.90 -9.75 1.58
CA GLU A 132 19.29 -8.33 1.62
C GLU A 132 20.37 -8.11 2.69
N THR A 133 20.08 -8.51 3.92
CA THR A 133 20.97 -8.31 5.07
C THR A 133 22.27 -9.04 4.85
N GLU A 134 22.27 -10.33 4.56
CA GLU A 134 23.50 -11.12 4.39
C GLU A 134 24.42 -10.65 3.26
N LYS A 135 23.88 -10.07 2.20
CA LYS A 135 24.69 -9.62 1.04
C LYS A 135 25.18 -8.19 1.13
N THR A 136 24.83 -7.48 2.19
CA THR A 136 25.16 -6.06 2.32
C THR A 136 25.68 -5.70 3.72
N PRO A 137 26.56 -4.69 3.85
CA PRO A 137 27.03 -4.25 5.17
C PRO A 137 25.91 -3.74 6.08
N PHE A 138 24.84 -3.25 5.46
CA PHE A 138 23.65 -2.74 6.12
C PHE A 138 22.43 -3.38 5.49
N GLY A 139 21.54 -3.92 6.30
CA GLY A 139 20.23 -4.39 5.88
C GLY A 139 19.28 -4.33 7.06
N ARG A 140 18.00 -4.60 6.83
CA ARG A 140 17.00 -4.46 7.90
C ARG A 140 17.29 -5.33 9.12
N GLY A 141 17.92 -6.49 8.99
CA GLY A 141 18.32 -7.31 10.15
C GLY A 141 19.43 -6.72 11.02
N ARG A 142 20.23 -5.78 10.49
CA ARG A 142 21.30 -5.06 11.22
C ARG A 142 20.91 -3.65 11.65
N ASN A 143 19.71 -3.18 11.29
CA ASN A 143 19.25 -1.85 11.65
C ASN A 143 18.72 -1.85 13.09
N PRO A 144 19.27 -1.03 14.01
CA PRO A 144 18.76 -0.93 15.38
C PRO A 144 17.27 -0.59 15.49
N ASP A 145 16.70 0.14 14.52
CA ASP A 145 15.27 0.45 14.48
C ASP A 145 14.40 -0.77 14.15
N SER A 146 14.93 -1.72 13.39
CA SER A 146 14.24 -2.98 13.11
C SER A 146 14.27 -3.87 14.35
N ILE A 147 15.44 -4.02 14.96
CA ILE A 147 15.66 -4.84 16.17
C ILE A 147 14.81 -4.32 17.33
N MET A 148 14.67 -3.00 17.43
CA MET A 148 13.76 -2.32 18.36
C MET A 148 12.33 -2.87 18.32
N VAL A 149 11.79 -3.16 17.14
CA VAL A 149 10.42 -3.66 16.98
C VAL A 149 10.28 -5.03 17.65
N LEU A 150 11.24 -5.94 17.40
CA LEU A 150 11.26 -7.28 18.00
C LEU A 150 11.48 -7.20 19.51
N ARG A 151 12.41 -6.34 19.94
CA ARG A 151 12.72 -6.11 21.36
C ARG A 151 11.48 -5.67 22.12
N MET A 152 10.78 -4.63 21.67
CA MET A 152 9.60 -4.15 22.41
C MET A 152 8.43 -5.12 22.34
N ALA A 153 8.24 -5.84 21.23
CA ALA A 153 7.25 -6.91 21.17
C ALA A 153 7.53 -8.02 22.21
N ALA A 154 8.81 -8.38 22.40
CA ALA A 154 9.23 -9.35 23.39
C ALA A 154 9.07 -8.85 24.85
N LEU A 155 9.51 -7.61 25.11
CA LEU A 155 9.52 -7.01 26.46
C LEU A 155 8.12 -6.60 26.97
N GLU A 156 7.19 -6.26 26.07
CA GLU A 156 5.81 -5.84 26.42
C GLU A 156 4.77 -6.95 26.23
N ASP A 157 5.21 -8.18 25.99
CA ASP A 157 4.35 -9.35 25.77
C ASP A 157 3.35 -9.22 24.61
N ASP A 158 3.84 -8.68 23.48
CA ASP A 158 3.07 -8.52 22.24
C ASP A 158 3.77 -9.16 21.03
N PHE A 159 4.56 -10.20 21.28
CA PHE A 159 5.26 -10.95 20.24
C PHE A 159 4.23 -11.71 19.37
N PRO A 160 4.27 -11.58 18.02
CA PRO A 160 3.33 -12.25 17.15
C PRO A 160 3.62 -13.76 17.03
N GLY A 161 2.56 -14.58 17.08
CA GLY A 161 2.63 -15.97 16.62
C GLY A 161 2.81 -16.07 15.10
N GLU A 162 3.19 -17.24 14.58
CA GLU A 162 3.53 -17.39 13.16
C GLU A 162 2.35 -17.18 12.19
N ASP A 163 1.12 -17.20 12.70
CA ASP A 163 -0.13 -16.99 11.97
C ASP A 163 -0.37 -15.52 11.62
N ARG A 164 0.21 -14.59 12.38
CA ARG A 164 -0.03 -13.14 12.27
C ARG A 164 0.76 -12.48 11.13
N PRO A 165 2.06 -12.74 10.93
CA PRO A 165 2.86 -12.19 9.82
C PRO A 165 2.53 -12.76 8.42
N VAL A 166 1.35 -13.37 8.21
CA VAL A 166 0.98 -14.11 6.99
C VAL A 166 0.27 -13.21 5.95
N SER A 167 -0.55 -12.28 6.43
CA SER A 167 -1.29 -11.30 5.61
C SER A 167 -1.25 -9.98 6.35
N GLY A 168 -0.75 -8.92 5.71
CA GLY A 168 -0.49 -7.59 6.31
C GLY A 168 -1.43 -7.29 7.48
N LEU A 169 -0.83 -7.21 8.67
CA LEU A 169 -1.57 -7.06 9.92
C LEU A 169 -2.31 -5.73 9.90
N ASP A 170 -3.59 -5.75 10.27
CA ASP A 170 -4.27 -4.54 10.70
C ASP A 170 -3.81 -4.21 12.13
N ARG A 171 -2.53 -4.30 12.45
CA ARG A 171 -1.98 -3.99 13.78
C ARG A 171 -0.54 -3.61 13.59
N TRP A 172 -0.05 -2.65 14.38
CA TRP A 172 1.38 -2.34 14.42
C TRP A 172 2.23 -3.62 14.65
N PRO A 173 3.34 -3.84 13.93
CA PRO A 173 4.03 -2.96 12.97
C PRO A 173 3.50 -3.00 11.52
N ASP A 174 2.24 -3.39 11.32
CA ASP A 174 1.53 -3.43 10.03
C ASP A 174 2.25 -4.41 9.07
N GLY A 175 2.30 -4.12 7.77
CA GLY A 175 3.01 -4.92 6.78
C GLY A 175 4.50 -5.18 7.08
N GLN A 176 5.14 -4.41 7.98
CA GLN A 176 6.55 -4.67 8.34
C GLN A 176 6.75 -5.98 9.12
N ALA A 177 5.70 -6.52 9.74
CA ALA A 177 5.83 -7.74 10.54
C ALA A 177 6.43 -8.92 9.72
N SER A 178 6.00 -9.08 8.47
CA SER A 178 6.47 -10.14 7.58
C SER A 178 7.97 -10.04 7.27
N TYR A 179 8.47 -8.82 7.18
CA TYR A 179 9.88 -8.55 6.90
C TYR A 179 10.74 -8.75 8.15
N LEU A 180 10.37 -8.10 9.26
CA LEU A 180 11.20 -8.02 10.46
C LEU A 180 11.22 -9.34 11.26
N PHE A 181 10.05 -9.93 11.50
CA PHE A 181 9.98 -11.21 12.22
C PHE A 181 10.38 -12.38 11.33
N GLY A 182 10.05 -12.32 10.03
CA GLY A 182 10.45 -13.35 9.07
C GLY A 182 11.96 -13.45 8.91
N GLU A 183 12.66 -12.31 8.76
CA GLU A 183 14.12 -12.31 8.65
C GLU A 183 14.81 -12.81 9.91
N ALA A 184 14.48 -12.26 11.08
CA ALA A 184 15.10 -12.66 12.34
C ALA A 184 14.84 -14.15 12.69
N PHE A 185 13.67 -14.67 12.29
CA PHE A 185 13.39 -16.10 12.41
C PHE A 185 14.26 -16.95 11.48
N PHE A 186 14.46 -16.52 10.24
CA PHE A 186 15.35 -17.23 9.31
C PHE A 186 16.83 -17.14 9.69
N ASP A 187 17.24 -16.02 10.29
CA ASP A 187 18.58 -15.85 10.87
C ASP A 187 18.82 -16.87 12.01
N ASP A 188 17.87 -17.00 12.95
CA ASP A 188 17.93 -18.02 14.02
C ASP A 188 17.90 -19.46 13.45
N LEU A 189 17.17 -19.70 12.35
CA LEU A 189 17.19 -21.01 11.69
C LEU A 189 18.54 -21.31 11.03
N ARG A 190 19.16 -20.32 10.37
CA ARG A 190 20.52 -20.47 9.81
C ARG A 190 21.49 -20.84 10.93
N ASP A 191 21.46 -20.13 12.06
CA ASP A 191 22.39 -20.36 13.17
C ASP A 191 22.28 -21.76 13.76
N ARG A 192 21.06 -22.32 13.80
CA ARG A 192 20.81 -23.64 14.38
C ARG A 192 21.02 -24.80 13.42
N TYR A 193 20.64 -24.64 12.16
CA TYR A 193 20.55 -25.74 11.20
C TYR A 193 21.56 -25.61 10.04
N GLY A 194 22.23 -24.46 9.91
CA GLY A 194 23.27 -24.19 8.93
C GLY A 194 22.80 -23.40 7.71
N GLU A 195 23.76 -22.89 6.96
CA GLU A 195 23.59 -22.00 5.80
C GLU A 195 22.69 -22.55 4.68
N ASP A 196 22.69 -23.86 4.48
CA ASP A 196 21.95 -24.50 3.38
C ASP A 196 20.46 -24.72 3.71
N THR A 197 20.04 -24.41 4.94
CA THR A 197 18.66 -24.65 5.41
C THR A 197 17.63 -23.89 4.57
N LEU A 198 17.84 -22.60 4.32
CA LEU A 198 16.87 -21.76 3.59
C LEU A 198 16.78 -22.14 2.10
N PRO A 199 17.90 -22.30 1.36
CA PRO A 199 17.86 -22.85 0.01
C PRO A 199 17.19 -24.23 -0.05
N GLU A 200 17.45 -25.11 0.93
CA GLU A 200 16.82 -26.43 0.96
C GLU A 200 15.31 -26.36 1.21
N MET A 201 14.84 -25.46 2.09
CA MET A 201 13.40 -25.24 2.29
C MET A 201 12.72 -24.76 1.01
N ALA A 202 13.27 -23.74 0.35
CA ALA A 202 12.76 -23.23 -0.93
C ALA A 202 12.69 -24.34 -1.99
N ARG A 203 13.76 -25.15 -2.09
CA ARG A 203 13.86 -26.30 -2.97
C ARG A 203 12.80 -27.36 -2.70
N VAL A 204 12.64 -27.77 -1.44
CA VAL A 204 11.68 -28.80 -1.04
C VAL A 204 10.25 -28.31 -1.26
N HIS A 205 9.92 -27.05 -0.93
CA HIS A 205 8.60 -26.49 -1.16
C HIS A 205 8.28 -26.40 -2.67
N SER A 206 9.27 -26.02 -3.49
CA SER A 206 9.09 -25.85 -4.94
C SER A 206 8.65 -27.12 -5.69
N GLY A 207 8.80 -28.30 -5.08
CA GLY A 207 8.37 -29.58 -5.62
C GLY A 207 6.93 -29.98 -5.27
N ARG A 208 6.22 -29.17 -4.47
CA ARG A 208 4.87 -29.47 -3.98
C ARG A 208 3.83 -28.83 -4.89
N LEU A 209 2.98 -29.65 -5.52
CA LEU A 209 1.87 -29.16 -6.35
C LEU A 209 0.71 -28.62 -5.51
N ILE A 210 0.53 -29.18 -4.30
CA ILE A 210 -0.49 -28.73 -3.35
C ILE A 210 0.13 -27.56 -2.56
N PRO A 211 -0.45 -26.35 -2.63
CA PRO A 211 0.06 -25.17 -1.92
C PRO A 211 -0.12 -25.30 -0.40
N TYR A 212 0.54 -24.41 0.36
CA TYR A 212 0.39 -24.26 1.82
C TYR A 212 0.86 -25.46 2.67
N LEU A 213 1.76 -26.27 2.13
CA LEU A 213 2.38 -27.40 2.84
C LEU A 213 3.70 -27.00 3.50
N ASP A 214 3.83 -25.73 3.89
CA ASP A 214 5.04 -25.14 4.47
C ASP A 214 5.47 -25.86 5.76
N GLU A 215 4.53 -26.26 6.62
CA GLU A 215 4.81 -27.05 7.83
C GLU A 215 5.48 -28.39 7.53
N MET A 216 5.04 -29.05 6.46
CA MET A 216 5.64 -30.31 6.03
C MET A 216 7.01 -30.10 5.38
N THR A 217 7.22 -28.93 4.75
CA THR A 217 8.53 -28.54 4.24
C THR A 217 9.50 -28.36 5.39
N ALA A 218 9.16 -27.54 6.40
CA ALA A 218 10.00 -27.34 7.58
C ALA A 218 10.32 -28.66 8.28
N LYS A 219 9.31 -29.50 8.51
CA LYS A 219 9.49 -30.80 9.18
C LYS A 219 10.43 -31.74 8.41
N LYS A 220 10.40 -31.69 7.08
CA LYS A 220 11.28 -32.52 6.25
C LYS A 220 12.74 -32.06 6.29
N VAL A 221 12.98 -30.75 6.36
CA VAL A 221 14.32 -30.16 6.33
C VAL A 221 14.98 -30.14 7.72
N THR A 222 14.22 -29.76 8.74
CA THR A 222 14.75 -29.51 10.10
C THR A 222 14.36 -30.58 11.14
N GLY A 223 13.43 -31.47 10.79
CA GLY A 223 12.81 -32.41 11.73
C GLY A 223 11.63 -31.82 12.54
N ALA A 224 11.41 -30.50 12.50
CA ALA A 224 10.37 -29.81 13.25
C ALA A 224 9.46 -28.95 12.36
N THR A 225 8.22 -28.73 12.79
CA THR A 225 7.26 -27.85 12.12
C THR A 225 7.64 -26.37 12.31
N PHE A 226 7.25 -25.49 11.38
CA PHE A 226 7.44 -24.04 11.54
C PHE A 226 6.77 -23.53 12.81
N HIS A 227 5.56 -23.98 13.15
CA HIS A 227 4.93 -23.66 14.44
C HIS A 227 5.82 -23.98 15.65
N ALA A 228 6.46 -25.16 15.66
CA ALA A 228 7.32 -25.55 16.78
C ALA A 228 8.61 -24.73 16.81
N LEU A 229 9.22 -24.51 15.64
CA LEU A 229 10.43 -23.71 15.49
C LEU A 229 10.21 -22.24 15.89
N TRP A 230 9.07 -21.67 15.53
CA TRP A 230 8.70 -20.29 15.84
C TRP A 230 8.50 -20.08 17.33
N ARG A 231 7.74 -20.95 18.00
CA ARG A 231 7.52 -20.86 19.46
C ARG A 231 8.81 -21.01 20.25
N ASP A 232 9.68 -21.89 19.80
CA ASP A 232 10.99 -22.10 20.38
C ASP A 232 11.89 -20.86 20.19
N TRP A 233 11.90 -20.29 18.97
CA TRP A 233 12.56 -19.02 18.68
C TRP A 233 12.03 -17.84 19.51
N GLU A 234 10.71 -17.68 19.61
CA GLU A 234 10.08 -16.64 20.42
C GLU A 234 10.59 -16.69 21.87
N ALA A 235 10.66 -17.88 22.47
CA ALA A 235 11.13 -18.04 23.83
C ALA A 235 12.60 -17.59 24.00
N ARG A 236 13.47 -17.93 23.04
CA ARG A 236 14.87 -17.46 23.04
C ARG A 236 14.99 -15.97 22.80
N ALA A 237 14.28 -15.44 21.81
CA ALA A 237 14.29 -14.02 21.50
C ALA A 237 13.86 -13.20 22.73
N ARG A 238 12.81 -13.62 23.43
CA ARG A 238 12.38 -12.99 24.69
C ARG A 238 13.45 -13.01 25.77
N ALA A 239 14.13 -14.14 25.96
CA ALA A 239 15.22 -14.24 26.93
C ALA A 239 16.39 -13.32 26.58
N ALA A 240 16.82 -13.32 25.31
CA ALA A 240 17.92 -12.50 24.82
C ALA A 240 17.64 -11.00 24.96
N PHE A 241 16.45 -10.54 24.59
CA PHE A 241 16.07 -9.14 24.73
C PHE A 241 15.90 -8.68 26.18
N GLU A 242 15.47 -9.58 27.07
CA GLU A 242 15.41 -9.27 28.50
C GLU A 242 16.81 -9.13 29.10
N GLU A 243 17.78 -9.96 28.68
CA GLU A 243 19.19 -9.84 29.05
C GLU A 243 19.81 -8.52 28.54
N GLU A 244 19.57 -8.19 27.26
CA GLU A 244 20.02 -6.94 26.63
C GLU A 244 19.46 -5.69 27.34
N ALA A 245 18.25 -5.77 27.90
CA ALA A 245 17.58 -4.66 28.57
C ALA A 245 18.11 -4.39 29.99
N GLN A 246 18.62 -5.41 30.70
CA GLN A 246 19.09 -5.27 32.08
C GLN A 246 20.12 -4.15 32.31
N PRO A 247 21.23 -4.06 31.55
CA PRO A 247 22.23 -3.02 31.77
C PRO A 247 21.64 -1.62 31.55
N ARG A 248 20.68 -1.46 30.63
CA ARG A 248 20.00 -0.17 30.38
C ARG A 248 19.10 0.22 31.55
N ARG A 249 18.34 -0.73 32.10
CA ARG A 249 17.54 -0.51 33.31
C ARG A 249 18.42 -0.19 34.52
N ALA A 250 19.55 -0.88 34.67
CA ALA A 250 20.51 -0.63 35.76
C ALA A 250 21.14 0.76 35.71
N ARG A 251 21.34 1.34 34.52
CA ARG A 251 21.78 2.74 34.33
C ARG A 251 20.69 3.78 34.65
N GLY A 252 19.44 3.36 34.84
CA GLY A 252 18.28 4.23 35.05
C GLY A 252 17.69 4.71 33.73
N LEU A 253 16.41 4.38 33.49
CA LEU A 253 15.69 4.84 32.30
C LEU A 253 15.25 6.29 32.46
N THR A 254 15.23 7.03 31.35
CA THR A 254 14.83 8.44 31.34
C THR A 254 13.38 8.63 31.83
N ALA A 255 13.21 9.41 32.89
CA ALA A 255 11.91 9.79 33.39
C ALA A 255 11.21 10.77 32.42
N SER A 256 9.98 10.44 32.01
CA SER A 256 9.19 11.26 31.09
C SER A 256 7.68 11.03 31.25
N THR A 257 6.89 12.02 30.91
CA THR A 257 5.42 12.02 31.00
C THR A 257 4.80 11.74 29.62
N PRO A 258 3.87 10.77 29.49
CA PRO A 258 3.21 10.51 28.21
C PRO A 258 2.20 11.61 27.87
N LEU A 259 2.27 12.15 26.66
CA LEU A 259 1.31 13.12 26.11
C LEU A 259 0.24 12.44 25.25
N THR A 260 0.59 11.34 24.56
CA THR A 260 -0.35 10.54 23.77
C THR A 260 -0.34 9.07 24.19
N ARG A 261 -1.38 8.32 23.79
CA ARG A 261 -1.50 6.87 24.05
C ARG A 261 -2.14 6.11 22.87
N ALA A 262 -2.11 6.71 21.69
CA ALA A 262 -2.83 6.23 20.52
C ALA A 262 -2.07 5.13 19.76
N GLY A 263 -0.76 5.00 20.00
CA GLY A 263 0.10 4.07 19.28
C GLY A 263 0.17 4.36 17.78
N VAL A 264 0.61 3.34 17.03
CA VAL A 264 0.89 3.35 15.60
C VAL A 264 1.97 4.38 15.27
N ARG A 265 1.63 5.63 14.97
CA ARG A 265 2.61 6.71 14.78
C ARG A 265 2.06 8.07 15.23
N GLN A 266 2.54 8.56 16.38
CA GLN A 266 2.45 9.96 16.80
C GLN A 266 3.86 10.57 16.70
N MET A 267 4.11 11.42 15.70
CA MET A 267 5.47 11.78 15.27
C MET A 267 5.64 13.28 14.99
N GLY A 268 6.89 13.73 14.96
CA GLY A 268 7.27 15.08 14.57
C GLY A 268 6.69 16.18 15.48
N PRO A 269 6.76 16.04 16.82
CA PRO A 269 6.28 17.08 17.72
C PRO A 269 7.07 18.38 17.53
N ARG A 270 6.39 19.53 17.59
CA ARG A 270 7.00 20.87 17.53
C ARG A 270 6.32 21.84 18.48
N PHE A 271 7.09 22.45 19.37
CA PHE A 271 6.61 23.54 20.21
C PHE A 271 6.24 24.76 19.36
N SER A 272 5.16 25.43 19.72
CA SER A 272 4.88 26.76 19.19
C SER A 272 5.96 27.74 19.66
N PRO A 273 6.21 28.85 18.93
CA PRO A 273 7.23 29.83 19.32
C PRO A 273 7.05 30.42 20.72
N ASP A 274 5.80 30.48 21.21
CA ASP A 274 5.44 30.95 22.55
C ASP A 274 5.49 29.84 23.63
N GLY A 275 5.76 28.58 23.25
CA GLY A 275 5.82 27.42 24.14
C GLY A 275 4.46 26.92 24.66
N THR A 276 3.35 27.56 24.30
CA THR A 276 2.03 27.28 24.87
C THR A 276 1.30 26.09 24.22
N ARG A 277 1.76 25.68 23.03
CA ARG A 277 1.14 24.64 22.20
C ARG A 277 2.20 23.70 21.63
N LEU A 278 1.77 22.50 21.31
CA LEU A 278 2.54 21.49 20.59
C LEU A 278 1.77 21.05 19.35
N ALA A 279 2.39 21.14 18.17
CA ALA A 279 1.88 20.53 16.94
C ALA A 279 2.54 19.17 16.72
N TYR A 280 1.81 18.22 16.16
CA TYR A 280 2.35 16.91 15.81
C TYR A 280 1.52 16.23 14.72
N THR A 281 2.04 15.14 14.15
CA THR A 281 1.29 14.30 13.22
C THR A 281 0.86 12.99 13.83
N SER A 282 -0.35 12.59 13.47
CA SER A 282 -1.02 11.40 13.97
C SER A 282 -1.43 10.50 12.80
N ARG A 283 -0.95 9.25 12.81
CA ARG A 283 -1.48 8.14 12.02
C ARG A 283 -2.00 7.08 12.98
N VAL A 284 -3.22 6.63 12.73
CA VAL A 284 -3.85 5.49 13.44
C VAL A 284 -4.53 4.58 12.41
N LEU A 285 -5.04 3.42 12.83
CA LEU A 285 -5.62 2.41 11.93
C LEU A 285 -7.10 2.65 11.55
N THR A 286 -7.75 3.64 12.14
CA THR A 286 -9.21 3.87 12.01
C THR A 286 -9.58 5.16 11.29
N ARG A 287 -8.61 5.99 10.90
CA ARG A 287 -8.86 7.28 10.25
C ARG A 287 -7.66 7.73 9.43
N PHE A 288 -7.90 8.73 8.57
CA PHE A 288 -6.86 9.35 7.76
C PHE A 288 -5.82 10.06 8.64
N ARG A 289 -4.63 10.29 8.08
CA ARG A 289 -3.55 11.02 8.75
C ARG A 289 -4.00 12.44 9.13
N GLU A 290 -3.57 12.89 10.32
CA GLU A 290 -4.01 14.14 10.94
C GLU A 290 -2.80 14.98 11.38
N ILE A 291 -2.89 16.29 11.19
CA ILE A 291 -2.07 17.28 11.88
C ILE A 291 -2.89 17.79 13.07
N ARG A 292 -2.32 17.70 14.26
CA ARG A 292 -3.00 17.93 15.54
C ARG A 292 -2.24 18.95 16.38
N ILE A 293 -2.96 19.60 17.28
CA ILE A 293 -2.39 20.52 18.27
C ILE A 293 -2.94 20.18 19.65
N MET A 294 -2.05 20.21 20.64
CA MET A 294 -2.37 20.10 22.06
C MET A 294 -1.58 21.11 22.90
N ARG A 295 -1.86 21.21 24.19
CA ARG A 295 -0.98 21.88 25.15
C ARG A 295 0.19 20.97 25.55
N PRO A 296 1.32 21.51 26.03
CA PRO A 296 2.45 20.70 26.51
C PRO A 296 2.12 19.76 27.68
N ASP A 297 1.00 19.98 28.39
CA ASP A 297 0.50 19.07 29.43
C ASP A 297 -0.35 17.90 28.88
N GLY A 298 -0.51 17.81 27.56
CA GLY A 298 -1.32 16.80 26.86
C GLY A 298 -2.81 17.13 26.78
N THR A 299 -3.27 18.25 27.33
CA THR A 299 -4.68 18.64 27.29
C THR A 299 -5.05 19.41 26.02
N GLY A 300 -6.34 19.44 25.69
CA GLY A 300 -6.85 20.24 24.56
C GLY A 300 -6.42 19.74 23.18
N ASP A 301 -6.09 18.45 23.05
CA ASP A 301 -5.76 17.81 21.77
C ASP A 301 -6.95 17.88 20.79
N HIS A 302 -6.71 18.45 19.62
CA HIS A 302 -7.68 18.52 18.54
C HIS A 302 -7.02 18.51 17.15
N VAL A 303 -7.80 18.12 16.14
CA VAL A 303 -7.36 18.08 14.74
C VAL A 303 -7.41 19.47 14.13
N ILE A 304 -6.32 19.88 13.47
CA ILE A 304 -6.28 21.08 12.63
C ILE A 304 -6.66 20.76 11.19
N THR A 305 -6.12 19.68 10.63
CA THR A 305 -6.42 19.25 9.25
C THR A 305 -6.12 17.76 9.03
N ARG A 306 -6.83 17.13 8.08
CA ARG A 306 -6.63 15.74 7.63
C ARG A 306 -5.88 15.71 6.30
N ARG A 307 -4.60 15.33 6.31
CA ARG A 307 -3.65 15.50 5.19
C ARG A 307 -2.67 14.35 5.11
N ASN A 308 -2.21 14.03 3.89
CA ASN A 308 -1.39 12.86 3.64
C ASN A 308 0.12 13.08 3.89
N GLY A 309 0.49 14.04 4.74
CA GLY A 309 1.88 14.44 4.95
C GLY A 309 2.12 15.09 6.32
N GLY A 310 3.28 15.74 6.47
CA GLY A 310 3.71 16.40 7.70
C GLY A 310 4.62 15.57 8.59
N THR A 311 5.39 14.63 8.03
CA THR A 311 6.46 13.94 8.78
C THR A 311 7.44 14.93 9.41
N ALA A 312 7.60 16.12 8.80
CA ALA A 312 8.13 17.30 9.47
C ALA A 312 7.10 18.44 9.48
N LEU A 313 7.04 19.14 10.62
CA LEU A 313 6.25 20.34 10.81
C LEU A 313 7.19 21.50 11.17
N SER A 314 6.81 22.71 10.80
CA SER A 314 7.50 23.92 11.28
C SER A 314 6.52 25.08 11.43
N TRP A 315 6.64 25.80 12.55
CA TRP A 315 5.80 26.95 12.86
C TRP A 315 6.33 28.20 12.17
N THR A 316 5.45 29.07 11.70
CA THR A 316 5.85 30.46 11.48
C THR A 316 6.20 31.11 12.83
N PRO A 317 7.17 32.05 12.88
CA PRO A 317 7.59 32.69 14.14
C PRO A 317 6.46 33.39 14.91
N ASP A 318 5.40 33.81 14.22
CA ASP A 318 4.19 34.39 14.81
C ASP A 318 3.18 33.37 15.38
N GLY A 319 3.46 32.07 15.24
CA GLY A 319 2.61 30.97 15.71
C GLY A 319 1.25 30.85 14.99
N ARG A 320 1.08 31.49 13.82
CA ARG A 320 -0.20 31.51 13.07
C ARG A 320 -0.33 30.39 12.06
N MET A 321 0.79 29.96 11.47
CA MET A 321 0.80 28.96 10.41
C MET A 321 1.71 27.78 10.78
N LEU A 322 1.36 26.61 10.24
CA LEU A 322 2.23 25.43 10.22
C LEU A 322 2.57 25.08 8.77
N VAL A 323 3.85 24.95 8.46
CA VAL A 323 4.38 24.49 7.17
C VAL A 323 4.73 23.01 7.26
N TYR A 324 4.36 22.26 6.22
CA TYR A 324 4.53 20.81 6.15
C TYR A 324 4.61 20.35 4.69
N ASP A 325 5.22 19.19 4.43
CA ASP A 325 5.23 18.52 3.13
C ASP A 325 4.01 17.60 2.95
N GLU A 326 3.47 17.49 1.74
CA GLU A 326 2.38 16.55 1.41
C GLU A 326 2.65 15.86 0.06
N PRO A 327 2.82 14.52 0.01
CA PRO A 327 2.81 13.77 -1.24
C PRO A 327 1.44 13.86 -1.90
N GLU A 328 1.42 14.28 -3.16
CA GLU A 328 0.20 14.45 -3.95
C GLU A 328 0.45 14.03 -5.40
N GLN A 329 -0.64 13.72 -6.12
CA GLN A 329 -0.55 13.45 -7.55
C GLN A 329 0.02 14.66 -8.30
N TYR A 330 1.16 14.47 -8.95
CA TYR A 330 1.73 15.38 -9.91
C TYR A 330 1.44 14.90 -11.33
N ARG A 331 0.85 15.78 -12.15
CA ARG A 331 0.30 15.46 -13.47
C ARG A 331 -0.77 14.36 -13.35
N VAL A 332 -0.50 13.13 -13.81
CA VAL A 332 -1.51 12.06 -13.90
C VAL A 332 -1.17 10.81 -13.09
N PHE A 333 0.11 10.47 -12.94
CA PHE A 333 0.55 9.23 -12.28
C PHE A 333 1.76 9.39 -11.36
N ALA A 334 2.55 10.46 -11.48
CA ALA A 334 3.66 10.70 -10.56
C ALA A 334 3.15 11.18 -9.21
N GLN A 335 3.79 10.78 -8.12
CA GLN A 335 3.46 11.22 -6.76
C GLN A 335 4.66 11.99 -6.21
N TYR A 336 4.53 13.32 -6.12
CA TYR A 336 5.62 14.16 -5.61
C TYR A 336 5.15 14.92 -4.37
N SER A 337 6.07 15.13 -3.44
CA SER A 337 5.87 15.91 -2.24
C SER A 337 5.99 17.41 -2.56
N ASP A 338 5.10 18.20 -1.98
CA ASP A 338 5.14 19.65 -2.08
C ASP A 338 4.81 20.30 -0.74
N LEU A 339 5.36 21.49 -0.53
CA LEU A 339 5.15 22.26 0.69
C LEU A 339 3.77 22.90 0.71
N ARG A 340 3.17 22.89 1.89
CA ARG A 340 1.89 23.52 2.20
C ARG A 340 1.97 24.24 3.52
N ALA A 341 1.10 25.23 3.70
CA ALA A 341 0.91 25.95 4.94
C ALA A 341 -0.55 25.88 5.38
N VAL A 342 -0.80 25.58 6.66
CA VAL A 342 -2.14 25.59 7.26
C VAL A 342 -2.26 26.71 8.29
N ASP A 343 -3.31 27.52 8.17
CA ASP A 343 -3.71 28.49 9.20
C ASP A 343 -4.24 27.72 10.42
N VAL A 344 -3.57 27.88 11.55
CA VAL A 344 -3.85 27.12 12.77
C VAL A 344 -5.22 27.45 13.37
N ALA A 345 -5.68 28.68 13.23
CA ALA A 345 -6.98 29.10 13.78
C ALA A 345 -8.16 28.66 12.88
N ARG A 346 -7.94 28.63 11.56
CA ARG A 346 -9.02 28.39 10.57
C ARG A 346 -8.98 27.01 9.91
N GLY A 347 -7.88 26.26 10.03
CA GLY A 347 -7.65 25.02 9.29
C GLY A 347 -7.49 25.20 7.78
N ARG A 348 -7.35 26.44 7.28
CA ARG A 348 -7.26 26.73 5.85
C ARG A 348 -5.87 26.41 5.33
N VAL A 349 -5.79 25.52 4.34
CA VAL A 349 -4.54 25.09 3.70
C VAL A 349 -4.28 25.86 2.42
N ARG A 350 -3.03 26.30 2.22
CA ARG A 350 -2.50 26.79 0.92
C ARG A 350 -1.27 25.99 0.51
N ARG A 351 -1.08 25.82 -0.80
CA ARG A 351 0.11 25.15 -1.37
C ARG A 351 1.17 26.19 -1.71
N LEU A 352 2.42 25.91 -1.36
CA LEU A 352 3.58 26.79 -1.55
C LEU A 352 4.39 26.39 -2.79
N THR A 353 4.57 25.09 -3.03
CA THR A 353 5.35 24.57 -4.17
C THR A 353 4.52 23.66 -5.08
N HIS A 354 4.94 23.48 -6.33
CA HIS A 354 4.28 22.60 -7.29
C HIS A 354 5.31 21.75 -8.05
N GLY A 355 5.30 20.44 -7.83
CA GLY A 355 6.24 19.50 -8.45
C GLY A 355 7.69 19.74 -8.00
N ALA A 356 7.89 20.36 -6.84
CA ALA A 356 9.22 20.68 -6.33
C ALA A 356 9.92 19.46 -5.71
N ARG A 357 9.17 18.40 -5.38
CA ARG A 357 9.66 17.22 -4.66
C ARG A 357 10.27 17.61 -3.32
N ALA A 358 9.51 18.42 -2.59
CA ALA A 358 9.93 19.12 -1.38
C ALA A 358 9.48 18.36 -0.12
N LYS A 359 10.45 17.96 0.70
CA LYS A 359 10.29 17.23 1.97
C LYS A 359 10.94 18.01 3.12
N ASP A 360 10.59 17.66 4.36
CA ASP A 360 11.21 18.16 5.59
C ASP A 360 11.37 19.69 5.70
N PRO A 361 10.28 20.49 5.61
CA PRO A 361 10.40 21.95 5.68
C PRO A 361 10.78 22.45 7.08
N ASP A 362 11.47 23.59 7.11
CA ASP A 362 11.62 24.42 8.30
C ASP A 362 11.58 25.92 7.96
N VAL A 363 10.74 26.67 8.68
CA VAL A 363 10.54 28.11 8.47
C VAL A 363 11.66 28.88 9.19
N ALA A 364 12.28 29.81 8.47
CA ALA A 364 13.32 30.65 9.03
C ALA A 364 12.77 31.60 10.11
N PRO A 365 13.59 32.00 11.11
CA PRO A 365 13.21 32.99 12.12
C PRO A 365 12.77 34.34 11.56
N ASP A 366 13.13 34.65 10.31
CA ASP A 366 12.67 35.86 9.61
C ASP A 366 11.18 35.82 9.22
N GLY A 367 10.53 34.64 9.28
CA GLY A 367 9.12 34.48 8.93
C GLY A 367 8.82 34.67 7.44
N HIS A 368 9.82 34.61 6.57
CA HIS A 368 9.70 34.82 5.13
C HIS A 368 10.22 33.65 4.29
N HIS A 369 11.22 32.92 4.77
CA HIS A 369 11.83 31.82 4.02
C HIS A 369 11.57 30.46 4.66
N VAL A 370 11.59 29.41 3.83
CA VAL A 370 11.48 28.01 4.25
C VAL A 370 12.64 27.25 3.64
N VAL A 371 13.44 26.57 4.47
CA VAL A 371 14.41 25.57 4.00
C VAL A 371 13.72 24.20 3.91
N PHE A 372 14.09 23.38 2.94
CA PHE A 372 13.52 22.05 2.75
C PHE A 372 14.49 21.15 1.99
N VAL A 373 14.22 19.85 2.00
CA VAL A 373 14.92 18.86 1.18
C VAL A 373 14.25 18.75 -0.17
N ARG A 374 15.00 18.94 -1.25
CA ARG A 374 14.56 18.79 -2.63
C ARG A 374 15.07 17.47 -3.20
N GLN A 375 14.16 16.55 -3.51
CA GLN A 375 14.52 15.27 -4.15
C GLN A 375 14.87 15.48 -5.63
N LEU A 376 15.99 14.91 -6.05
CA LEU A 376 16.41 14.82 -7.45
C LEU A 376 16.68 13.35 -7.80
N VAL A 377 16.93 13.08 -9.09
CA VAL A 377 17.34 11.74 -9.54
C VAL A 377 18.66 11.36 -8.89
N GLY A 378 18.65 10.32 -8.07
CA GLY A 378 19.85 9.74 -7.46
C GLY A 378 20.57 10.59 -6.41
N ARG A 379 20.05 11.76 -6.03
CA ARG A 379 20.56 12.64 -4.96
C ARG A 379 19.47 13.58 -4.44
N SER A 380 19.72 14.28 -3.35
CA SER A 380 18.89 15.43 -2.94
C SER A 380 19.74 16.65 -2.62
N GLU A 381 19.09 17.79 -2.45
CA GLU A 381 19.72 19.06 -2.06
C GLU A 381 18.92 19.72 -0.94
N LEU A 382 19.58 20.56 -0.14
CA LEU A 382 18.85 21.57 0.62
C LEU A 382 18.48 22.72 -0.32
N ALA A 383 17.24 23.17 -0.25
CA ALA A 383 16.71 24.27 -1.04
C ALA A 383 15.93 25.24 -0.14
N ALA A 384 15.74 26.47 -0.62
CA ALA A 384 14.93 27.49 0.04
C ALA A 384 13.85 28.02 -0.91
N VAL A 385 12.71 28.39 -0.34
CA VAL A 385 11.61 29.08 -1.04
C VAL A 385 11.00 30.13 -0.10
N ALA A 386 10.49 31.23 -0.66
CA ALA A 386 9.72 32.19 0.11
C ALA A 386 8.34 31.63 0.51
N LEU A 387 7.77 32.12 1.61
CA LEU A 387 6.45 31.72 2.10
C LEU A 387 5.29 32.12 1.16
N ASP A 388 5.53 32.96 0.15
CA ASP A 388 4.57 33.21 -0.93
C ASP A 388 4.69 32.20 -2.10
N GLY A 389 5.65 31.28 -2.02
CA GLY A 389 5.93 30.24 -3.02
C GLY A 389 6.93 30.66 -4.10
N LYS A 390 7.52 31.86 -4.01
CA LYS A 390 8.48 32.37 -5.00
C LYS A 390 9.93 32.14 -4.58
N ASP A 391 10.85 32.47 -5.49
CA ASP A 391 12.28 32.48 -5.26
C ASP A 391 12.86 31.13 -4.81
N LEU A 392 12.31 30.04 -5.36
CA LEU A 392 12.84 28.70 -5.16
C LEU A 392 14.28 28.62 -5.68
N ARG A 393 15.22 28.25 -4.80
CA ARG A 393 16.64 28.07 -5.14
C ARG A 393 17.28 26.96 -4.32
N ASP A 394 18.25 26.26 -4.92
CA ASP A 394 19.06 25.28 -4.19
C ASP A 394 20.14 26.00 -3.37
N LEU A 395 20.35 25.54 -2.14
CA LEU A 395 21.38 26.05 -1.22
C LEU A 395 22.66 25.21 -1.27
N THR A 396 22.54 23.94 -1.64
CA THR A 396 23.65 22.99 -1.77
C THR A 396 23.79 22.50 -3.21
N ARG A 397 24.95 21.89 -3.50
CA ARG A 397 25.19 21.12 -4.72
C ARG A 397 25.92 19.86 -4.34
N SER A 398 25.24 18.72 -4.46
CA SER A 398 25.71 17.45 -3.94
C SER A 398 26.15 16.53 -5.08
N GLU A 399 27.15 15.71 -4.80
CA GLU A 399 27.54 14.61 -5.69
C GLU A 399 26.42 13.56 -5.78
N PRO A 400 26.36 12.75 -6.86
CA PRO A 400 25.43 11.62 -6.93
C PRO A 400 25.53 10.70 -5.71
N GLY A 401 24.38 10.23 -5.23
CA GLY A 401 24.27 9.38 -4.04
C GLY A 401 23.97 10.14 -2.75
N VAL A 402 24.46 11.37 -2.59
CA VAL A 402 24.25 12.15 -1.35
C VAL A 402 22.78 12.42 -1.10
N GLN A 403 22.31 12.17 0.13
CA GLN A 403 20.95 12.48 0.55
C GLN A 403 20.92 13.42 1.76
N TRP A 404 19.92 14.29 1.83
CA TRP A 404 19.68 15.20 2.95
C TRP A 404 18.38 14.86 3.66
N SER A 405 18.29 15.15 4.95
CA SER A 405 17.05 15.03 5.73
C SER A 405 17.03 16.01 6.91
N GLY A 406 15.82 16.35 7.35
CA GLY A 406 15.55 17.12 8.57
C GLY A 406 16.30 18.46 8.73
N PRO A 407 16.36 19.37 7.73
CA PRO A 407 17.01 20.66 7.92
C PRO A 407 16.29 21.52 8.97
N ARG A 408 17.05 22.22 9.83
CA ARG A 408 16.54 23.20 10.82
C ARG A 408 17.37 24.48 10.81
N TRP A 409 16.69 25.61 10.71
CA TRP A 409 17.29 26.92 10.91
C TRP A 409 17.76 27.07 12.36
N SER A 410 18.96 27.63 12.52
CA SER A 410 19.41 28.13 13.80
C SER A 410 18.47 29.23 14.32
N PRO A 411 18.33 29.41 15.65
CA PRO A 411 17.50 30.48 16.22
C PRO A 411 17.87 31.89 15.72
N LYS A 412 19.15 32.10 15.35
CA LYS A 412 19.66 33.36 14.77
C LYS A 412 19.38 33.53 13.28
N GLY A 413 18.99 32.46 12.58
CA GLY A 413 18.71 32.48 11.14
C GLY A 413 19.94 32.58 10.24
N ASP A 414 21.16 32.39 10.75
CA ASP A 414 22.39 32.54 9.97
C ASP A 414 23.02 31.19 9.55
N ARG A 415 22.56 30.09 10.14
CA ARG A 415 22.99 28.71 9.83
C ARG A 415 21.80 27.75 9.74
N VAL A 416 21.99 26.65 9.02
CA VAL A 416 21.07 25.50 8.99
C VAL A 416 21.82 24.27 9.49
N VAL A 417 21.22 23.49 10.39
CA VAL A 417 21.69 22.13 10.70
C VAL A 417 20.87 21.13 9.89
N ALA A 418 21.47 20.05 9.41
CA ALA A 418 20.78 18.99 8.69
C ALA A 418 21.49 17.66 8.87
N SER A 419 20.80 16.58 8.52
CA SER A 419 21.39 15.25 8.39
C SER A 419 21.81 15.03 6.94
N ARG A 420 23.01 14.49 6.74
CA ARG A 420 23.57 14.23 5.41
C ARG A 420 24.08 12.80 5.31
N TRP A 421 23.45 12.02 4.45
CA TRP A 421 23.91 10.70 4.06
C TRP A 421 24.97 10.80 2.95
N ARG A 422 26.05 10.03 3.07
CA ARG A 422 27.08 9.85 2.03
C ARG A 422 27.28 8.35 1.72
N PRO A 423 27.70 8.01 0.47
CA PRO A 423 28.09 6.65 0.11
C PRO A 423 29.02 6.01 1.12
N GLY A 424 28.74 4.74 1.47
CA GLY A 424 29.46 4.03 2.53
C GLY A 424 28.68 3.88 3.84
N GLY A 425 27.51 4.52 3.96
CA GLY A 425 26.67 4.46 5.17
C GLY A 425 27.02 5.49 6.23
N TRP A 426 27.58 6.63 5.82
CA TRP A 426 27.85 7.76 6.72
C TRP A 426 26.63 8.64 6.78
N LEU A 427 26.02 8.76 7.96
CA LEU A 427 24.79 9.52 8.16
C LEU A 427 24.99 10.52 9.30
N ASP A 428 25.50 11.69 8.93
CA ASP A 428 26.08 12.64 9.86
C ASP A 428 25.21 13.88 10.08
N ILE A 429 25.35 14.52 11.23
CA ILE A 429 24.88 15.89 11.46
C ILE A 429 25.89 16.88 10.88
N VAL A 430 25.39 17.84 10.11
CA VAL A 430 26.21 18.88 9.47
C VAL A 430 25.62 20.28 9.68
N LEU A 431 26.49 21.28 9.79
CA LEU A 431 26.12 22.69 9.62
C LEU A 431 26.27 23.11 8.15
N VAL A 432 25.33 23.92 7.69
CA VAL A 432 25.31 24.53 6.37
C VAL A 432 25.24 26.05 6.53
N ASP A 433 26.10 26.75 5.80
CA ASP A 433 25.96 28.19 5.55
C ASP A 433 25.02 28.36 4.36
N PRO A 434 23.78 28.85 4.56
CA PRO A 434 22.78 28.95 3.49
C PRO A 434 23.12 30.04 2.46
N ALA A 435 24.03 30.98 2.76
CA ALA A 435 24.45 32.00 1.81
C ALA A 435 25.58 31.50 0.89
N ARG A 436 26.48 30.66 1.42
CA ARG A 436 27.66 30.16 0.69
C ARG A 436 27.53 28.73 0.18
N GLY A 437 26.61 27.94 0.74
CA GLY A 437 26.49 26.49 0.49
C GLY A 437 27.60 25.64 1.10
N THR A 438 28.43 26.21 1.99
CA THR A 438 29.53 25.48 2.65
C THR A 438 28.99 24.55 3.72
N VAL A 439 29.51 23.32 3.77
CA VAL A 439 29.05 22.27 4.70
C VAL A 439 30.17 21.90 5.66
N THR A 440 29.88 21.86 6.96
CA THR A 440 30.80 21.47 8.02
C THR A 440 30.22 20.28 8.78
N ALA A 441 30.95 19.17 8.82
CA ALA A 441 30.54 18.00 9.59
C ALA A 441 30.66 18.25 11.11
N LEU A 442 29.62 17.91 11.86
CA LEU A 442 29.62 17.90 13.33
C LEU A 442 29.91 16.50 13.87
N THR A 443 29.36 15.49 13.21
CA THR A 443 29.67 14.07 13.42
C THR A 443 30.31 13.49 12.16
N ASP A 444 31.06 12.40 12.30
CA ASP A 444 31.79 11.75 11.20
C ASP A 444 32.05 10.29 11.57
N ASP A 445 30.97 9.52 11.68
CA ASP A 445 30.98 8.09 12.00
C ASP A 445 29.83 7.35 11.29
N ARG A 446 29.74 6.02 11.44
CA ARG A 446 28.67 5.20 10.83
C ARG A 446 27.44 5.06 11.74
N ALA A 447 27.33 5.84 12.83
CA ALA A 447 26.09 5.91 13.59
C ALA A 447 25.01 6.61 12.76
N LYS A 448 23.75 6.26 13.01
CA LYS A 448 22.60 6.91 12.40
C LYS A 448 22.30 8.22 13.12
N ASP A 449 23.04 9.29 12.80
CA ASP A 449 22.83 10.60 13.40
C ASP A 449 21.83 11.44 12.59
N VAL A 450 20.59 11.54 13.08
CA VAL A 450 19.46 12.10 12.33
C VAL A 450 18.55 13.02 13.16
N GLU A 451 17.57 13.65 12.49
CA GLU A 451 16.47 14.40 13.12
C GLU A 451 16.94 15.52 14.07
N PRO A 452 17.79 16.47 13.61
CA PRO A 452 18.35 17.49 14.48
C PRO A 452 17.29 18.51 14.95
N ALA A 453 17.56 19.12 16.10
CA ALA A 453 16.84 20.24 16.70
C ALA A 453 17.84 21.16 17.42
N TRP A 454 17.57 22.46 17.44
CA TRP A 454 18.42 23.43 18.13
C TRP A 454 18.01 23.62 19.58
N SER A 455 18.97 23.88 20.46
CA SER A 455 18.68 24.58 21.71
C SER A 455 18.29 26.03 21.42
N PRO A 456 17.46 26.68 22.26
CA PRO A 456 17.01 28.06 22.02
C PRO A 456 18.13 29.09 21.92
N ASP A 457 19.25 28.86 22.60
CA ASP A 457 20.45 29.70 22.56
C ASP A 457 21.34 29.48 21.32
N GLY A 458 21.07 28.40 20.55
CA GLY A 458 21.86 27.99 19.39
C GLY A 458 23.24 27.41 19.73
N ALA A 459 23.54 27.11 20.99
CA ALA A 459 24.83 26.55 21.40
C ALA A 459 24.91 25.02 21.23
N TRP A 460 23.76 24.34 21.25
CA TRP A 460 23.65 22.89 21.16
C TRP A 460 22.74 22.46 20.01
N VAL A 461 23.09 21.33 19.41
CA VAL A 461 22.22 20.58 18.51
C VAL A 461 21.85 19.28 19.22
N LEU A 462 20.55 19.07 19.43
CA LEU A 462 20.02 17.79 19.85
C LEU A 462 19.66 16.97 18.60
N PHE A 463 19.93 15.67 18.62
CA PHE A 463 19.67 14.80 17.49
C PHE A 463 19.48 13.36 17.96
N ARG A 464 18.86 12.55 17.11
CA ARG A 464 18.71 11.12 17.33
C ARG A 464 19.98 10.40 16.87
N SER A 465 20.46 9.44 17.65
CA SER A 465 21.60 8.57 17.30
C SER A 465 21.35 7.15 17.82
N ASP A 466 21.76 6.14 17.05
CA ASP A 466 21.71 4.72 17.44
C ASP A 466 23.04 4.20 18.02
N ARG A 467 23.96 5.12 18.38
CA ARG A 467 25.36 4.80 18.73
C ARG A 467 25.58 3.77 19.83
N ASP A 468 24.59 3.56 20.71
CA ASP A 468 24.63 2.57 21.80
C ASP A 468 23.73 1.34 21.51
N GLY A 469 23.36 1.14 20.24
CA GLY A 469 22.47 0.08 19.76
C GLY A 469 20.98 0.37 19.96
N VAL A 470 20.61 1.56 20.45
CA VAL A 470 19.22 2.03 20.59
C VAL A 470 19.15 3.48 20.14
N SER A 471 18.13 3.82 19.35
CA SER A 471 17.85 5.21 18.99
C SER A 471 17.58 6.04 20.25
N ASN A 472 18.52 6.89 20.64
CA ASN A 472 18.42 7.82 21.78
C ASN A 472 18.63 9.26 21.28
N VAL A 473 18.22 10.24 22.09
CA VAL A 473 18.53 11.65 21.87
C VAL A 473 19.89 11.97 22.50
N TYR A 474 20.74 12.66 21.76
CA TYR A 474 22.04 13.16 22.16
C TYR A 474 22.10 14.67 21.93
N ALA A 475 22.99 15.36 22.65
CA ALA A 475 23.23 16.79 22.50
C ALA A 475 24.70 17.03 22.18
N LEU A 476 24.99 17.72 21.07
CA LEU A 476 26.33 18.11 20.65
C LEU A 476 26.49 19.62 20.75
N ARG A 477 27.53 20.07 21.44
CA ARG A 477 27.91 21.48 21.51
C ARG A 477 28.62 21.90 20.24
N VAL A 478 28.15 22.95 19.59
CA VAL A 478 28.65 23.34 18.25
C VAL A 478 30.11 23.82 18.29
N GLU A 479 30.51 24.48 19.39
CA GLU A 479 31.83 25.10 19.51
C GLU A 479 32.98 24.08 19.58
N ASP A 480 32.88 23.09 20.45
CA ASP A 480 33.98 22.16 20.76
C ASP A 480 33.61 20.67 20.57
N ARG A 481 32.41 20.40 20.05
CA ARG A 481 31.89 19.05 19.79
C ARG A 481 31.75 18.18 21.04
N ALA A 482 31.61 18.78 22.22
CA ALA A 482 31.25 18.03 23.42
C ALA A 482 29.90 17.31 23.20
N LEU A 483 29.85 16.01 23.48
CA LEU A 483 28.69 15.16 23.22
C LEU A 483 28.13 14.59 24.52
N LEU A 484 26.84 14.77 24.74
CA LEU A 484 26.09 14.33 25.92
C LEU A 484 24.97 13.36 25.52
N ARG A 485 24.70 12.38 26.39
CA ARG A 485 23.52 11.50 26.26
C ARG A 485 22.33 12.15 26.96
N VAL A 486 21.25 12.41 26.21
CA VAL A 486 20.03 13.06 26.73
C VAL A 486 19.00 12.03 27.18
N THR A 487 18.83 10.95 26.42
CA THR A 487 17.91 9.86 26.79
C THR A 487 18.62 8.51 26.97
N ASN A 488 18.02 7.66 27.80
CA ASN A 488 18.32 6.23 27.95
C ASN A 488 16.98 5.49 28.01
N VAL A 489 16.55 4.92 26.89
CA VAL A 489 15.28 4.21 26.75
C VAL A 489 15.47 2.78 26.21
N LEU A 490 14.46 1.93 26.34
CA LEU A 490 14.44 0.57 25.77
C LEU A 490 13.85 0.57 24.36
N GLY A 491 12.79 1.34 24.17
CA GLY A 491 12.04 1.39 22.92
C GLY A 491 12.62 2.35 21.91
N GLY A 492 13.29 3.42 22.32
CA GLY A 492 13.88 4.40 21.41
C GLY A 492 13.16 5.74 21.41
N ALA A 493 13.91 6.81 21.21
CA ALA A 493 13.46 8.20 21.23
C ALA A 493 13.73 8.89 19.89
N PHE A 494 12.68 9.46 19.30
CA PHE A 494 12.63 9.92 17.92
C PHE A 494 12.07 11.34 17.82
N THR A 495 12.44 12.05 16.77
CA THR A 495 11.96 13.39 16.38
C THR A 495 11.94 14.38 17.55
N PRO A 496 13.10 14.65 18.19
CA PRO A 496 13.16 15.56 19.33
C PRO A 496 12.81 17.01 18.95
N ASP A 497 12.27 17.75 19.91
CA ASP A 497 12.12 19.21 19.86
C ASP A 497 12.26 19.85 21.24
N VAL A 498 12.97 20.96 21.32
CA VAL A 498 13.26 21.66 22.57
C VAL A 498 12.29 22.82 22.75
N SER A 499 11.74 22.94 23.96
CA SER A 499 10.90 24.09 24.33
C SER A 499 11.63 25.43 24.12
N PRO A 500 10.91 26.53 23.82
CA PRO A 500 11.54 27.85 23.66
C PRO A 500 12.31 28.34 24.89
N THR A 501 11.96 27.85 26.08
CA THR A 501 12.62 28.12 27.37
C THR A 501 13.88 27.27 27.57
N GLY A 502 14.04 26.16 26.85
CA GLY A 502 15.21 25.28 26.93
C GLY A 502 15.18 24.28 28.09
N ASP A 503 14.11 24.25 28.87
CA ASP A 503 13.96 23.44 30.10
C ASP A 503 13.14 22.15 29.89
N HIS A 504 12.53 21.98 28.72
CA HIS A 504 11.79 20.78 28.33
C HIS A 504 12.17 20.25 26.96
N LEU A 505 12.11 18.92 26.83
CA LEU A 505 12.27 18.17 25.58
C LEU A 505 11.01 17.33 25.34
N VAL A 506 10.46 17.44 24.13
CA VAL A 506 9.43 16.53 23.63
C VAL A 506 10.03 15.59 22.59
N PHE A 507 9.62 14.33 22.59
CA PHE A 507 10.07 13.33 21.63
C PHE A 507 8.99 12.26 21.43
N ALA A 508 9.08 11.51 20.34
CA ALA A 508 8.31 10.30 20.11
C ALA A 508 9.05 9.11 20.72
N ASP A 509 8.41 8.43 21.65
CA ASP A 509 8.85 7.19 22.28
C ASP A 509 8.23 6.00 21.57
N TYR A 510 8.95 4.88 21.51
CA TYR A 510 8.46 3.67 20.87
C TYR A 510 8.12 2.57 21.88
N SER A 511 7.00 1.89 21.65
CA SER A 511 6.49 0.74 22.40
C SER A 511 6.00 -0.33 21.41
N ALA A 512 5.64 -1.54 21.87
CA ALA A 512 5.02 -2.56 21.03
C ALA A 512 3.71 -2.07 20.35
N ARG A 513 3.09 -1.01 20.86
CA ARG A 513 1.91 -0.37 20.25
C ARG A 513 2.26 0.62 19.13
N GLY A 514 3.54 0.95 18.91
CA GLY A 514 4.02 1.97 17.97
C GLY A 514 4.57 3.20 18.68
N TYR A 515 4.49 4.36 18.04
CA TYR A 515 5.08 5.60 18.54
C TYR A 515 4.05 6.49 19.26
N ASP A 516 4.39 7.00 20.44
CA ASP A 516 3.61 7.96 21.22
C ASP A 516 4.51 9.11 21.72
N LEU A 517 3.94 10.30 21.95
CA LEU A 517 4.70 11.47 22.37
C LEU A 517 4.92 11.50 23.88
N ARG A 518 6.11 11.91 24.30
CA ARG A 518 6.48 12.10 25.71
C ARG A 518 7.19 13.42 25.93
N LEU A 519 7.05 13.95 27.14
CA LEU A 519 7.70 15.17 27.61
C LEU A 519 8.63 14.85 28.78
N MET A 520 9.84 15.42 28.78
CA MET A 520 10.76 15.38 29.91
C MET A 520 11.33 16.76 30.24
N SER A 521 11.86 16.92 31.45
CA SER A 521 12.68 18.08 31.81
C SER A 521 14.07 17.93 31.18
N LEU A 522 14.66 19.05 30.76
CA LEU A 522 15.95 19.11 30.09
C LEU A 522 16.88 20.04 30.88
N ASP A 523 17.95 19.46 31.43
CA ASP A 523 19.06 20.21 32.01
C ASP A 523 20.38 19.60 31.52
N LEU A 524 20.93 20.19 30.46
CA LEU A 524 22.16 19.73 29.81
C LEU A 524 23.37 19.73 30.75
N SER A 525 23.37 20.54 31.82
CA SER A 525 24.49 20.62 32.75
C SER A 525 24.64 19.38 33.65
N THR A 526 23.57 18.58 33.77
CA THR A 526 23.53 17.38 34.61
C THR A 526 23.74 16.08 33.84
N LEU A 527 23.77 16.15 32.50
CA LEU A 527 23.86 14.98 31.65
C LEU A 527 25.28 14.41 31.58
N ALA A 528 25.36 13.09 31.45
CA ALA A 528 26.63 12.40 31.26
C ALA A 528 27.16 12.58 29.83
N ALA A 529 28.49 12.59 29.70
CA ALA A 529 29.15 12.48 28.41
C ALA A 529 28.70 11.18 27.70
N ALA A 530 28.47 11.27 26.39
CA ALA A 530 28.09 10.12 25.59
C ALA A 530 29.27 9.18 25.36
N GLU A 531 28.98 7.89 25.28
CA GLU A 531 29.96 6.89 24.87
C GLU A 531 30.38 7.07 23.40
N PRO A 532 31.65 6.73 23.05
CA PRO A 532 32.08 6.74 21.66
C PRO A 532 31.31 5.68 20.86
N PHE A 533 31.06 5.96 19.58
CA PHE A 533 30.48 4.98 18.68
C PHE A 533 31.45 3.83 18.42
N VAL A 534 30.97 2.60 18.56
CA VAL A 534 31.69 1.39 18.16
C VAL A 534 30.98 0.84 16.94
N ASP A 535 31.68 0.90 15.82
CA ASP A 535 31.14 0.55 14.52
C ASP A 535 30.89 -0.96 14.38
N PRO A 536 29.62 -1.42 14.37
CA PRO A 536 29.30 -2.84 14.34
C PRO A 536 29.20 -3.39 12.92
N TYR A 537 29.27 -2.52 11.90
CA TYR A 537 28.91 -2.91 10.53
C TYR A 537 30.11 -3.52 9.79
N PRO A 538 29.90 -4.58 8.99
CA PRO A 538 30.93 -5.09 8.10
C PRO A 538 31.51 -4.01 7.18
N ALA A 539 32.71 -4.26 6.65
CA ALA A 539 33.26 -3.43 5.59
C ALA A 539 32.48 -3.64 4.28
N GLY A 540 32.22 -2.57 3.54
CA GLY A 540 31.58 -2.64 2.23
C GLY A 540 32.53 -2.99 1.10
N GLY A 541 32.03 -3.74 0.12
CA GLY A 541 32.69 -3.93 -1.16
C GLY A 541 32.52 -2.71 -2.07
N SER A 542 33.41 -2.53 -3.04
CA SER A 542 33.24 -1.54 -4.10
C SER A 542 32.15 -1.99 -5.07
N ALA A 543 31.25 -1.09 -5.45
CA ALA A 543 30.28 -1.38 -6.49
C ALA A 543 30.99 -1.69 -7.82
N PRO A 544 30.49 -2.66 -8.61
CA PRO A 544 31.07 -2.98 -9.91
C PRO A 544 30.96 -1.78 -10.86
N ALA A 545 31.87 -1.69 -11.82
CA ALA A 545 31.83 -0.66 -12.83
C ALA A 545 30.53 -0.74 -13.66
N PRO A 546 29.93 0.41 -14.05
CA PRO A 546 28.75 0.42 -14.90
C PRO A 546 28.97 -0.33 -16.21
N VAL A 547 27.96 -1.05 -16.68
CA VAL A 547 28.09 -1.76 -17.96
C VAL A 547 28.19 -0.80 -19.15
N ASP A 548 29.12 -1.07 -20.05
CA ASP A 548 29.22 -0.36 -21.33
C ASP A 548 28.39 -1.08 -22.41
N THR A 549 27.12 -0.68 -22.54
CA THR A 549 26.19 -1.23 -23.54
C THR A 549 25.47 -0.12 -24.29
N ARG A 550 24.98 -0.39 -25.50
CA ARG A 550 24.23 0.61 -26.28
C ARG A 550 22.75 0.56 -25.98
N ASP A 551 22.17 1.74 -25.87
CA ASP A 551 20.74 1.94 -25.65
C ASP A 551 19.95 1.64 -26.93
N ARG A 552 18.72 1.15 -26.77
CA ARG A 552 17.85 0.77 -27.89
C ARG A 552 16.42 1.23 -27.61
N PRO A 553 15.67 1.67 -28.63
CA PRO A 553 14.25 1.98 -28.47
C PRO A 553 13.48 0.78 -27.91
N TYR A 554 12.54 1.06 -27.01
CA TYR A 554 11.69 0.05 -26.41
C TYR A 554 10.80 -0.65 -27.46
N ARG A 555 10.72 -1.98 -27.40
CA ARG A 555 9.96 -2.83 -28.34
C ARG A 555 9.06 -3.80 -27.57
N PRO A 556 7.79 -3.44 -27.27
CA PRO A 556 6.92 -4.25 -26.41
C PRO A 556 6.56 -5.61 -27.03
N LEU A 557 6.32 -5.66 -28.35
CA LEU A 557 5.81 -6.86 -29.02
C LEU A 557 6.70 -8.11 -28.89
N THR A 558 8.01 -7.95 -28.68
CA THR A 558 8.92 -9.10 -28.49
C THR A 558 8.75 -9.77 -27.13
N LEU A 559 8.11 -9.10 -26.18
CA LEU A 559 7.88 -9.57 -24.81
C LEU A 559 6.42 -9.99 -24.57
N MET A 560 5.56 -9.84 -25.57
CA MET A 560 4.12 -10.14 -25.51
C MET A 560 3.78 -11.60 -25.84
N TRP A 561 4.76 -12.46 -26.15
CA TRP A 561 4.49 -13.87 -26.44
C TRP A 561 3.96 -14.61 -25.20
N PRO A 562 2.92 -15.47 -25.34
CA PRO A 562 2.42 -16.31 -24.26
C PRO A 562 3.55 -17.09 -23.57
N ARG A 563 3.64 -16.95 -22.25
CA ARG A 563 4.64 -17.68 -21.43
C ARG A 563 4.08 -18.93 -20.78
N PHE A 564 2.77 -19.12 -20.88
CA PHE A 564 2.07 -20.26 -20.30
C PHE A 564 0.75 -20.51 -21.00
N TRP A 565 0.20 -21.69 -20.77
CA TRP A 565 -1.21 -21.98 -20.88
C TRP A 565 -1.65 -22.71 -19.62
N SER A 566 -2.87 -22.46 -19.16
CA SER A 566 -3.42 -23.02 -17.93
C SER A 566 -4.74 -23.69 -18.23
N PRO A 567 -5.00 -24.90 -17.73
CA PRO A 567 -6.36 -25.41 -17.65
C PRO A 567 -7.24 -24.39 -16.89
N SER A 568 -8.48 -24.22 -17.33
CA SER A 568 -9.48 -23.38 -16.67
C SER A 568 -10.74 -24.19 -16.38
N ILE A 569 -11.30 -23.98 -15.19
CA ILE A 569 -12.61 -24.49 -14.80
C ILE A 569 -13.37 -23.36 -14.11
N ASP A 570 -14.57 -23.08 -14.58
CA ASP A 570 -15.46 -22.11 -13.95
C ASP A 570 -16.92 -22.55 -14.06
N ARG A 571 -17.79 -21.90 -13.30
CA ARG A 571 -19.24 -22.04 -13.41
C ARG A 571 -19.84 -20.67 -13.65
N ALA A 572 -20.49 -20.49 -14.79
CA ALA A 572 -21.07 -19.21 -15.19
C ALA A 572 -22.39 -19.42 -15.92
N SER A 573 -23.40 -18.60 -15.59
CA SER A 573 -24.75 -18.69 -16.15
C SER A 573 -25.39 -20.08 -16.02
N GLY A 574 -25.12 -20.77 -14.90
CA GLY A 574 -25.62 -22.11 -14.63
C GLY A 574 -24.86 -23.26 -15.30
N GLU A 575 -23.83 -22.96 -16.10
CA GLU A 575 -23.04 -23.93 -16.87
C GLU A 575 -21.64 -24.12 -16.27
N ILE A 576 -21.14 -25.36 -16.22
CA ILE A 576 -19.73 -25.68 -15.94
C ILE A 576 -18.92 -25.59 -17.24
N ARG A 577 -17.80 -24.86 -17.21
CA ARG A 577 -16.93 -24.61 -18.36
C ARG A 577 -15.55 -25.20 -18.10
N LEU A 578 -15.05 -25.99 -19.05
CA LEU A 578 -13.70 -26.55 -19.02
C LEU A 578 -12.89 -26.00 -20.19
N GLY A 579 -11.73 -25.40 -19.93
CA GLY A 579 -10.99 -24.69 -20.96
C GLY A 579 -9.49 -24.60 -20.77
N VAL A 580 -8.90 -23.74 -21.59
CA VAL A 580 -7.49 -23.35 -21.57
C VAL A 580 -7.41 -21.83 -21.64
N ALA A 581 -6.67 -21.26 -20.69
CA ALA A 581 -6.41 -19.84 -20.60
C ALA A 581 -4.91 -19.51 -20.77
N THR A 582 -4.62 -18.33 -21.30
CA THR A 582 -3.29 -17.73 -21.33
C THR A 582 -3.39 -16.22 -21.10
N ALA A 583 -2.32 -15.62 -20.60
CA ALA A 583 -2.23 -14.18 -20.41
C ALA A 583 -0.78 -13.71 -20.59
N GLY A 584 -0.61 -12.41 -20.78
CA GLY A 584 0.72 -11.80 -20.86
C GLY A 584 0.66 -10.28 -20.82
N SER A 585 1.81 -9.68 -20.52
CA SER A 585 2.03 -8.24 -20.55
C SER A 585 3.47 -7.91 -20.95
N ASP A 586 3.69 -6.70 -21.45
CA ASP A 586 5.03 -6.14 -21.57
C ASP A 586 5.53 -5.63 -20.21
N PRO A 587 6.86 -5.45 -20.02
CA PRO A 587 7.39 -5.02 -18.72
C PRO A 587 6.89 -3.67 -18.23
N LEU A 588 6.38 -2.80 -19.09
CA LEU A 588 5.87 -1.48 -18.69
C LEU A 588 4.36 -1.50 -18.44
N PHE A 589 3.70 -2.66 -18.57
CA PHE A 589 2.25 -2.84 -18.51
C PHE A 589 1.47 -1.93 -19.48
N GLN A 590 2.12 -1.48 -20.55
CA GLN A 590 1.49 -0.70 -21.61
C GLN A 590 0.52 -1.53 -22.45
N HIS A 591 0.73 -2.84 -22.48
CA HIS A 591 -0.02 -3.86 -23.18
C HIS A 591 -0.24 -5.03 -22.22
N ALA A 592 -1.48 -5.43 -22.04
CA ALA A 592 -1.81 -6.64 -21.29
C ALA A 592 -2.95 -7.39 -22.00
N TYR A 593 -2.92 -8.72 -21.99
CA TYR A 593 -3.99 -9.53 -22.54
C TYR A 593 -4.28 -10.76 -21.71
N LEU A 594 -5.51 -11.24 -21.83
CA LEU A 594 -5.97 -12.54 -21.33
C LEU A 594 -6.85 -13.18 -22.41
N VAL A 595 -6.67 -14.47 -22.65
CA VAL A 595 -7.50 -15.26 -23.55
C VAL A 595 -7.87 -16.56 -22.83
N ASN A 596 -9.16 -16.93 -22.87
CA ASN A 596 -9.67 -18.19 -22.36
C ASN A 596 -10.56 -18.83 -23.44
N VAL A 597 -10.29 -20.08 -23.78
CA VAL A 597 -11.10 -20.89 -24.69
C VAL A 597 -11.65 -22.05 -23.89
N TYR A 598 -12.96 -22.27 -23.88
CA TYR A 598 -13.59 -23.27 -23.04
C TYR A 598 -14.67 -24.04 -23.78
N ARG A 599 -15.02 -25.23 -23.28
CA ARG A 599 -16.19 -26.01 -23.65
C ARG A 599 -17.15 -26.04 -22.48
N GLY A 600 -18.39 -25.63 -22.72
CA GLY A 600 -19.48 -25.74 -21.75
C GLY A 600 -20.01 -27.16 -21.70
N LEU A 601 -20.24 -27.71 -20.50
CA LEU A 601 -20.66 -29.11 -20.32
C LEU A 601 -22.16 -29.30 -20.55
N GLU A 602 -22.96 -28.31 -20.19
CA GLU A 602 -24.42 -28.35 -20.34
C GLU A 602 -24.85 -28.03 -21.79
N THR A 603 -24.19 -27.07 -22.46
CA THR A 603 -24.52 -26.73 -23.87
C THR A 603 -23.74 -27.57 -24.89
N ASP A 604 -22.64 -28.20 -24.47
CA ASP A 604 -21.69 -28.90 -25.35
C ASP A 604 -21.08 -28.02 -26.46
N ARG A 605 -20.84 -26.73 -26.16
CA ARG A 605 -20.32 -25.76 -27.13
C ARG A 605 -19.00 -25.12 -26.68
N PHE A 606 -18.21 -24.68 -27.66
CA PHE A 606 -16.97 -23.95 -27.42
C PHE A 606 -17.21 -22.45 -27.34
N GLY A 607 -16.81 -21.84 -26.23
CA GLY A 607 -16.77 -20.40 -26.03
C GLY A 607 -15.34 -19.84 -26.00
N VAL A 608 -15.25 -18.53 -26.19
CA VAL A 608 -14.00 -17.77 -26.13
C VAL A 608 -14.24 -16.49 -25.34
N TYR A 609 -13.31 -16.14 -24.48
CA TYR A 609 -13.21 -14.83 -23.85
C TYR A 609 -11.81 -14.26 -24.10
N GLY A 610 -11.75 -13.01 -24.55
CA GLY A 610 -10.52 -12.28 -24.78
C GLY A 610 -10.61 -10.89 -24.16
N LEU A 611 -9.52 -10.45 -23.55
CA LEU A 611 -9.33 -9.10 -23.03
C LEU A 611 -7.98 -8.58 -23.51
N TYR A 612 -7.94 -7.34 -23.96
CA TYR A 612 -6.72 -6.62 -24.28
C TYR A 612 -6.80 -5.18 -23.73
N GLN A 613 -5.82 -4.80 -22.94
CA GLN A 613 -5.65 -3.46 -22.39
C GLN A 613 -4.43 -2.80 -23.03
N TYR A 614 -4.58 -1.51 -23.36
CA TYR A 614 -3.49 -0.65 -23.78
C TYR A 614 -3.46 0.65 -22.97
N ASP A 615 -2.36 0.89 -22.24
CA ASP A 615 -2.24 1.96 -21.24
C ASP A 615 -0.96 2.80 -21.38
N ARG A 616 -0.56 3.11 -22.64
CA ARG A 616 0.62 3.95 -22.90
C ARG A 616 0.31 5.45 -22.95
N PHE A 617 -0.85 5.83 -23.48
CA PHE A 617 -1.29 7.22 -23.61
C PHE A 617 -2.71 7.36 -23.08
N TRP A 618 -3.13 8.58 -22.78
CA TRP A 618 -4.50 8.86 -22.34
C TRP A 618 -5.40 9.04 -23.57
N PRO A 619 -6.54 8.32 -23.67
CA PRO A 619 -7.16 7.41 -22.69
C PRO A 619 -6.55 5.99 -22.60
N THR A 620 -6.74 5.33 -21.44
CA THR A 620 -6.57 3.87 -21.32
C THR A 620 -7.60 3.19 -22.22
N LEU A 621 -7.15 2.29 -23.09
CA LEU A 621 -7.99 1.57 -24.04
C LEU A 621 -8.19 0.13 -23.56
N LEU A 622 -9.43 -0.36 -23.62
CA LEU A 622 -9.77 -1.74 -23.29
C LEU A 622 -10.65 -2.32 -24.40
N ALA A 623 -10.25 -3.48 -24.91
CA ALA A 623 -11.03 -4.28 -25.83
C ALA A 623 -11.38 -5.62 -25.18
N THR A 624 -12.65 -6.00 -25.21
CA THR A 624 -13.09 -7.35 -24.81
C THR A 624 -13.88 -8.01 -25.91
N VAL A 625 -13.59 -9.29 -26.14
CA VAL A 625 -14.31 -10.15 -27.07
C VAL A 625 -14.86 -11.32 -26.29
N GLU A 626 -16.13 -11.63 -26.50
CA GLU A 626 -16.77 -12.79 -25.89
C GLU A 626 -17.61 -13.54 -26.91
N ASN A 627 -17.51 -14.85 -26.86
CA ASN A 627 -18.34 -15.78 -27.60
C ASN A 627 -18.78 -16.84 -26.58
N LYS A 628 -20.03 -16.78 -26.12
CA LYS A 628 -20.52 -17.62 -25.03
C LYS A 628 -21.84 -18.30 -25.41
N TYR A 629 -22.09 -19.43 -24.74
CA TYR A 629 -23.33 -20.17 -24.80
C TYR A 629 -23.90 -20.24 -23.40
N GLU A 630 -25.22 -20.10 -23.28
CA GLU A 630 -25.91 -20.14 -22.00
C GLU A 630 -27.08 -21.14 -22.11
N PRO A 631 -27.22 -22.08 -21.17
CA PRO A 631 -28.37 -22.97 -21.11
C PRO A 631 -29.67 -22.16 -21.03
N SER A 632 -30.67 -22.56 -21.80
CA SER A 632 -32.00 -21.95 -21.82
C SER A 632 -33.07 -23.03 -21.63
N THR A 633 -34.30 -22.60 -21.30
CA THR A 633 -35.45 -23.50 -21.11
C THR A 633 -35.68 -24.40 -22.33
N ALA A 634 -36.10 -25.64 -22.09
CA ALA A 634 -36.42 -26.65 -23.11
C ALA A 634 -35.24 -27.16 -23.96
N GLY A 635 -34.01 -27.19 -23.42
CA GLY A 635 -32.84 -27.77 -24.11
C GLY A 635 -32.25 -26.86 -25.20
N SER A 636 -32.69 -25.60 -25.27
CA SER A 636 -32.13 -24.57 -26.14
C SER A 636 -30.88 -23.94 -25.53
N ALA A 637 -30.05 -23.30 -26.37
CA ALA A 637 -28.92 -22.49 -25.91
C ALA A 637 -29.05 -21.06 -26.45
N LEU A 638 -28.70 -20.07 -25.62
CA LEU A 638 -28.53 -18.70 -26.04
C LEU A 638 -27.07 -18.49 -26.45
N HIS A 639 -26.83 -18.31 -27.74
CA HIS A 639 -25.52 -17.97 -28.29
C HIS A 639 -25.32 -16.46 -28.31
N THR A 640 -24.32 -15.96 -27.59
CA THR A 640 -23.99 -14.53 -27.54
C THR A 640 -22.58 -14.29 -28.06
N ARG A 641 -22.45 -13.38 -29.03
CA ARG A 641 -21.18 -12.85 -29.52
C ARG A 641 -21.09 -11.38 -29.23
N GLU A 642 -20.07 -10.95 -28.50
CA GLU A 642 -19.93 -9.58 -28.03
C GLU A 642 -18.53 -9.03 -28.29
N LEU A 643 -18.48 -7.78 -28.71
CA LEU A 643 -17.28 -6.95 -28.80
C LEU A 643 -17.56 -5.64 -28.07
N ASN A 644 -16.67 -5.30 -27.14
CA ASN A 644 -16.70 -4.02 -26.44
C ASN A 644 -15.35 -3.33 -26.59
N LEU A 645 -15.37 -2.08 -27.03
CA LEU A 645 -14.20 -1.20 -27.13
C LEU A 645 -14.46 0.01 -26.24
N SER A 646 -13.61 0.23 -25.25
CA SER A 646 -13.77 1.34 -24.31
C SER A 646 -12.50 2.14 -24.15
N ALA A 647 -12.69 3.43 -23.88
CA ALA A 647 -11.67 4.41 -23.62
C ALA A 647 -12.01 5.10 -22.29
N THR A 648 -11.08 5.08 -21.33
CA THR A 648 -11.25 5.74 -20.03
C THR A 648 -10.22 6.87 -19.86
N ILE A 649 -10.70 8.06 -19.55
CA ILE A 649 -9.92 9.26 -19.30
C ILE A 649 -10.02 9.61 -17.81
N PRO A 650 -8.92 9.62 -17.04
CA PRO A 650 -8.92 10.23 -15.72
C PRO A 650 -9.00 11.76 -15.89
N VAL A 651 -10.07 12.37 -15.37
CA VAL A 651 -10.27 13.82 -15.40
C VAL A 651 -9.47 14.48 -14.27
N GLN A 652 -9.57 13.89 -13.07
CA GLN A 652 -8.84 14.33 -11.89
C GLN A 652 -8.45 13.11 -11.07
N ARG A 653 -7.19 13.04 -10.67
CA ARG A 653 -6.69 12.06 -9.71
C ARG A 653 -5.91 12.79 -8.64
N THR A 654 -6.33 12.61 -7.40
CA THR A 654 -5.60 13.01 -6.20
C THR A 654 -5.45 11.77 -5.34
N VAL A 655 -4.65 11.83 -4.28
CA VAL A 655 -4.55 10.73 -3.31
C VAL A 655 -5.91 10.37 -2.67
N ARG A 656 -6.86 11.32 -2.64
CA ARG A 656 -8.16 11.17 -1.96
C ARG A 656 -9.36 11.09 -2.89
N SER A 657 -9.18 11.37 -4.18
CA SER A 657 -10.28 11.46 -5.12
C SER A 657 -9.90 10.99 -6.51
N THR A 658 -10.75 10.20 -7.12
CA THR A 658 -10.65 9.81 -8.52
C THR A 658 -11.88 10.30 -9.26
N GLN A 659 -11.67 10.90 -10.42
CA GLN A 659 -12.73 11.28 -11.34
C GLN A 659 -12.35 10.76 -12.72
N SER A 660 -13.27 10.06 -13.37
CA SER A 660 -13.04 9.51 -14.71
C SER A 660 -14.26 9.68 -15.60
N VAL A 661 -13.98 9.77 -16.89
CA VAL A 661 -14.97 9.69 -17.96
C VAL A 661 -14.60 8.49 -18.82
N SER A 662 -15.57 7.63 -19.09
CA SER A 662 -15.39 6.48 -19.99
C SER A 662 -16.38 6.56 -21.13
N VAL A 663 -15.92 6.27 -22.35
CA VAL A 663 -16.77 6.04 -23.52
C VAL A 663 -16.54 4.63 -24.00
N ALA A 664 -17.62 3.89 -24.26
CA ALA A 664 -17.56 2.54 -24.77
C ALA A 664 -18.49 2.37 -25.97
N TRP A 665 -18.02 1.65 -26.98
CA TRP A 665 -18.86 1.12 -28.04
C TRP A 665 -18.98 -0.38 -27.84
N ARG A 666 -20.22 -0.86 -27.80
CA ARG A 666 -20.54 -2.27 -27.65
C ARG A 666 -21.36 -2.78 -28.81
N ARG A 667 -21.09 -4.00 -29.22
CA ARG A 667 -21.88 -4.75 -30.20
C ARG A 667 -22.04 -6.18 -29.73
N SER A 668 -23.27 -6.63 -29.59
CA SER A 668 -23.64 -7.97 -29.16
C SER A 668 -24.66 -8.56 -30.12
N ARG A 669 -24.49 -9.82 -30.51
CA ARG A 669 -25.48 -10.58 -31.29
C ARG A 669 -25.90 -11.79 -30.49
N GLN A 670 -27.20 -11.86 -30.19
CA GLN A 670 -27.82 -12.93 -29.42
C GLN A 670 -28.67 -13.80 -30.34
N THR A 671 -28.40 -15.10 -30.40
CA THR A 671 -29.17 -16.06 -31.20
C THR A 671 -29.69 -17.17 -30.29
N ARG A 672 -31.01 -17.45 -30.31
CA ARG A 672 -31.54 -18.65 -29.66
C ARG A 672 -31.43 -19.85 -30.60
N GLU A 673 -30.70 -20.88 -30.18
CA GLU A 673 -30.58 -22.14 -30.92
C GLU A 673 -31.74 -23.08 -30.56
N GLN A 674 -32.29 -23.81 -31.54
CA GLN A 674 -33.44 -24.75 -31.43
C GLN A 674 -34.87 -24.18 -31.35
N THR A 675 -35.18 -23.15 -32.13
CA THR A 675 -36.57 -22.88 -32.56
C THR A 675 -36.68 -23.13 -34.06
N SER A 676 -37.86 -23.54 -34.55
CA SER A 676 -38.16 -23.72 -35.99
C SER A 676 -37.96 -22.46 -36.85
N SER A 677 -37.62 -21.33 -36.22
CA SER A 677 -37.12 -20.10 -36.83
C SER A 677 -36.17 -19.41 -35.83
N PRO A 678 -34.84 -19.45 -36.00
CA PRO A 678 -33.92 -18.75 -35.11
C PRO A 678 -34.09 -17.23 -35.28
N ARG A 679 -34.50 -16.53 -34.21
CA ARG A 679 -34.45 -15.07 -34.15
C ARG A 679 -33.10 -14.66 -33.57
N ALA A 680 -32.36 -13.87 -34.34
CA ALA A 680 -31.20 -13.14 -33.84
C ALA A 680 -31.66 -11.76 -33.38
N LEU A 681 -31.09 -11.27 -32.28
CA LEU A 681 -31.22 -9.91 -31.79
C LEU A 681 -29.83 -9.28 -31.83
N ASP A 682 -29.66 -8.26 -32.66
CA ASP A 682 -28.46 -7.45 -32.74
C ASP A 682 -28.60 -6.24 -31.80
N LEU A 683 -27.66 -6.09 -30.88
CA LEU A 683 -27.58 -5.00 -29.91
C LEU A 683 -26.31 -4.21 -30.16
N GLY A 684 -26.45 -2.92 -30.45
CA GLY A 684 -25.34 -2.04 -30.79
C GLY A 684 -25.53 -0.70 -30.11
N GLY A 685 -24.53 -0.22 -29.38
CA GLY A 685 -24.70 1.01 -28.63
C GLY A 685 -23.43 1.75 -28.29
N LEU A 686 -23.60 3.06 -28.11
CA LEU A 686 -22.59 3.94 -27.53
C LEU A 686 -22.96 4.21 -26.08
N GLU A 687 -21.98 4.07 -25.21
CA GLU A 687 -22.10 4.24 -23.78
C GLU A 687 -21.12 5.28 -23.29
N ALA A 688 -21.58 6.16 -22.41
CA ALA A 688 -20.77 7.18 -21.75
C ALA A 688 -21.04 7.13 -20.25
N ALA A 689 -19.99 7.15 -19.44
CA ALA A 689 -20.13 7.22 -18.00
C ALA A 689 -19.16 8.23 -17.39
N TRP A 690 -19.64 8.92 -16.38
CA TRP A 690 -18.86 9.74 -15.48
C TRP A 690 -18.86 9.10 -14.10
N SER A 691 -17.68 9.02 -13.48
CA SER A 691 -17.53 8.49 -12.12
C SER A 691 -16.69 9.43 -11.27
N LEU A 692 -17.10 9.57 -10.01
CA LEU A 692 -16.38 10.27 -8.96
C LEU A 692 -16.29 9.35 -7.74
N GLY A 693 -15.09 9.13 -7.22
CA GLY A 693 -14.84 8.39 -5.99
C GLY A 693 -14.02 9.23 -5.03
N THR A 694 -14.50 9.39 -3.80
CA THR A 694 -13.81 10.06 -2.69
C THR A 694 -13.78 9.17 -1.43
N VAL A 695 -14.14 7.90 -1.60
CA VAL A 695 -14.27 6.95 -0.49
C VAL A 695 -12.92 6.65 0.16
N GLN A 696 -12.96 6.48 1.47
CA GLN A 696 -11.79 6.15 2.27
C GLN A 696 -12.08 4.90 3.10
N GLN A 697 -11.08 4.04 3.14
CA GLN A 697 -11.03 2.82 3.94
C GLN A 697 -9.67 2.78 4.63
N TYR A 698 -9.65 2.37 5.89
CA TYR A 698 -8.45 2.29 6.73
C TYR A 698 -8.23 0.83 7.16
N PRO A 699 -7.06 0.45 7.69
CA PRO A 699 -6.77 -0.94 8.05
C PRO A 699 -7.84 -1.61 8.95
N TYR A 700 -8.41 -0.92 9.94
CA TYR A 700 -9.50 -1.46 10.77
C TYR A 700 -10.91 -1.34 10.18
N SER A 701 -11.03 -0.89 8.94
CA SER A 701 -12.34 -0.67 8.34
C SER A 701 -12.83 -1.94 7.67
N ILE A 702 -13.94 -2.48 8.18
CA ILE A 702 -14.69 -3.61 7.60
C ILE A 702 -15.38 -3.25 6.27
N SER A 703 -15.46 -1.96 5.94
CA SER A 703 -15.98 -1.43 4.68
C SER A 703 -15.56 0.04 4.53
N PRO A 704 -15.82 0.72 3.39
CA PRO A 704 -15.61 2.17 3.32
C PRO A 704 -16.37 2.92 4.43
N VAL A 705 -15.70 3.85 5.10
CA VAL A 705 -16.23 4.54 6.30
C VAL A 705 -16.48 6.03 6.10
N ASP A 706 -15.78 6.65 5.14
CA ASP A 706 -15.87 8.09 4.86
C ASP A 706 -15.92 8.33 3.34
N GLY A 707 -16.57 9.42 2.92
CA GLY A 707 -16.59 9.88 1.53
C GLY A 707 -17.76 9.34 0.70
N ALA A 708 -17.68 9.51 -0.62
CA ALA A 708 -18.76 9.17 -1.52
C ALA A 708 -18.30 8.59 -2.86
N ARG A 709 -19.15 7.76 -3.48
CA ARG A 709 -19.04 7.33 -4.89
C ARG A 709 -20.26 7.83 -5.64
N VAL A 710 -20.05 8.47 -6.78
CA VAL A 710 -21.11 8.88 -7.70
C VAL A 710 -20.79 8.33 -9.07
N ARG A 711 -21.78 7.73 -9.73
CA ARG A 711 -21.69 7.27 -11.11
C ARG A 711 -22.93 7.72 -11.86
N VAL A 712 -22.74 8.30 -13.04
CA VAL A 712 -23.79 8.60 -13.99
C VAL A 712 -23.41 7.94 -15.30
N ALA A 713 -24.29 7.11 -15.85
CA ALA A 713 -24.07 6.36 -17.07
C ALA A 713 -25.24 6.52 -18.03
N TYR A 714 -24.93 6.70 -19.30
CA TYR A 714 -25.89 6.77 -20.39
C TYR A 714 -25.50 5.80 -21.48
N LEU A 715 -26.45 4.97 -21.90
CA LEU A 715 -26.33 4.04 -23.02
C LEU A 715 -27.36 4.43 -24.08
N LYS A 716 -26.89 4.61 -25.32
CA LYS A 716 -27.74 4.78 -26.49
C LYS A 716 -27.61 3.55 -27.38
N GLU A 717 -28.67 2.76 -27.46
CA GLU A 717 -28.83 1.73 -28.48
C GLU A 717 -29.56 2.33 -29.68
N ASP A 718 -29.03 2.07 -30.87
CA ASP A 718 -29.58 2.62 -32.10
C ASP A 718 -29.19 1.78 -33.33
N PRO A 719 -30.02 1.72 -34.38
CA PRO A 719 -29.64 1.15 -35.67
C PRO A 719 -28.37 1.75 -36.26
N ALA A 720 -28.06 3.02 -36.00
CA ALA A 720 -26.80 3.65 -36.41
C ALA A 720 -25.55 2.97 -35.82
N PHE A 721 -25.70 2.28 -34.69
CA PHE A 721 -24.65 1.49 -34.03
C PHE A 721 -24.79 -0.02 -34.28
N GLY A 722 -25.71 -0.43 -35.15
CA GLY A 722 -25.97 -1.83 -35.49
C GLY A 722 -26.90 -2.55 -34.52
N SER A 723 -27.86 -1.84 -33.91
CA SER A 723 -28.88 -2.44 -33.05
C SER A 723 -30.24 -2.58 -33.74
N ASP A 724 -30.95 -3.66 -33.44
CA ASP A 724 -32.38 -3.82 -33.70
C ASP A 724 -33.26 -2.96 -32.77
N LEU A 725 -32.68 -2.44 -31.69
CA LEU A 725 -33.36 -1.58 -30.73
C LEU A 725 -32.99 -0.11 -30.97
N SER A 726 -33.96 0.79 -30.72
CA SER A 726 -33.68 2.22 -30.57
C SER A 726 -34.19 2.70 -29.23
N LEU A 727 -33.29 2.70 -28.25
CA LEU A 727 -33.58 3.10 -26.88
C LEU A 727 -32.40 3.82 -26.24
N GLY A 728 -32.71 4.67 -25.26
CA GLY A 728 -31.70 5.33 -24.43
C GLY A 728 -31.92 4.92 -22.98
N LYS A 729 -30.87 4.53 -22.26
CA LYS A 729 -30.91 4.23 -20.83
C LYS A 729 -30.03 5.23 -20.09
N LEU A 730 -30.60 5.95 -19.13
CA LEU A 730 -29.86 6.79 -18.20
C LEU A 730 -29.94 6.15 -16.82
N TYR A 731 -28.81 6.04 -16.13
CA TYR A 731 -28.74 5.54 -14.77
C TYR A 731 -27.78 6.39 -13.94
N ALA A 732 -28.17 6.71 -12.71
CA ALA A 732 -27.35 7.38 -11.72
C ALA A 732 -27.33 6.61 -10.40
N ASP A 733 -26.17 6.51 -9.77
CA ASP A 733 -25.94 5.86 -8.48
C ASP A 733 -25.07 6.78 -7.62
N ALA A 734 -25.51 7.07 -6.42
CA ALA A 734 -24.75 7.79 -5.41
C ALA A 734 -24.69 6.95 -4.14
N ARG A 735 -23.48 6.84 -3.57
CA ARG A 735 -23.21 6.18 -2.30
C ARG A 735 -22.43 7.13 -1.41
N ALA A 736 -22.85 7.26 -0.16
CA ALA A 736 -22.16 8.03 0.85
C ALA A 736 -21.88 7.15 2.06
N TYR A 737 -20.73 7.35 2.67
CA TYR A 737 -20.27 6.63 3.85
C TYR A 737 -19.96 7.65 4.92
N VAL A 738 -20.62 7.51 6.07
CA VAL A 738 -20.50 8.45 7.19
C VAL A 738 -20.30 7.66 8.47
N ARG A 739 -19.22 7.96 9.17
CA ARG A 739 -18.96 7.44 10.51
C ARG A 739 -19.93 8.04 11.53
N LEU A 740 -20.39 7.26 12.50
CA LEU A 740 -21.37 7.70 13.48
C LEU A 740 -20.82 7.74 14.91
N TRP A 741 -20.57 6.58 15.52
CA TRP A 741 -20.44 6.45 16.98
C TRP A 741 -19.10 5.85 17.40
N VAL A 742 -18.69 4.76 16.76
CA VAL A 742 -17.49 3.99 17.15
C VAL A 742 -16.40 4.03 16.08
N PRO A 743 -15.12 3.86 16.46
CA PRO A 743 -14.05 3.79 15.47
C PRO A 743 -14.29 2.66 14.46
N GLY A 744 -14.38 3.01 13.18
CA GLY A 744 -14.55 2.04 12.09
C GLY A 744 -15.99 1.67 11.75
N ASP A 745 -17.01 2.25 12.41
CA ASP A 745 -18.39 2.13 11.95
C ASP A 745 -18.66 2.95 10.69
N ALA A 746 -19.73 2.58 9.98
CA ALA A 746 -20.19 3.30 8.81
C ALA A 746 -21.71 3.20 8.68
N LEU A 747 -22.37 4.35 8.51
CA LEU A 747 -23.66 4.43 7.85
C LEU A 747 -23.41 4.56 6.34
N ALA A 748 -23.62 3.45 5.63
CA ALA A 748 -23.58 3.41 4.18
C ALA A 748 -24.98 3.74 3.62
N LEU A 749 -25.08 4.88 2.96
CA LEU A 749 -26.29 5.34 2.29
C LEU A 749 -26.10 5.18 0.79
N ARG A 750 -27.10 4.63 0.10
CA ARG A 750 -27.13 4.51 -1.35
C ARG A 750 -28.45 5.03 -1.86
N VAL A 751 -28.42 5.81 -2.93
CA VAL A 751 -29.60 6.21 -3.70
C VAL A 751 -29.24 6.06 -5.18
N GLY A 752 -30.12 5.45 -5.95
CA GLY A 752 -29.94 5.37 -7.38
C GLY A 752 -31.25 5.29 -8.12
N GLY A 753 -31.19 5.61 -9.40
CA GLY A 753 -32.37 5.62 -10.25
C GLY A 753 -32.00 5.60 -11.72
N GLY A 754 -32.91 5.08 -12.52
CA GLY A 754 -32.72 4.96 -13.95
C GLY A 754 -34.01 5.07 -14.73
N THR A 755 -33.89 5.40 -16.00
CA THR A 755 -35.02 5.53 -16.91
C THR A 755 -34.62 5.12 -18.32
N THR A 756 -35.52 4.42 -18.98
CA THR A 756 -35.37 4.01 -20.38
C THR A 756 -36.34 4.78 -21.29
N PHE A 757 -35.79 5.44 -22.29
CA PHE A 757 -36.46 6.23 -23.31
C PHE A 757 -36.53 5.47 -24.64
N GLY A 758 -37.34 5.93 -25.60
CA GLY A 758 -37.44 5.34 -26.93
C GLY A 758 -38.50 4.23 -27.03
N GLN A 759 -38.17 3.14 -27.72
CA GLN A 759 -39.08 2.06 -28.11
C GLN A 759 -39.96 1.56 -26.96
N ARG A 760 -41.26 1.90 -26.98
CA ARG A 760 -42.21 1.69 -25.86
C ARG A 760 -42.55 0.23 -25.57
N SER A 761 -42.42 -0.65 -26.57
CA SER A 761 -42.66 -2.08 -26.44
C SER A 761 -41.65 -2.78 -25.52
N PHE A 762 -40.51 -2.15 -25.22
CA PHE A 762 -39.49 -2.69 -24.32
C PHE A 762 -39.82 -2.32 -22.87
N THR A 763 -40.48 -3.20 -22.12
CA THR A 763 -41.00 -2.88 -20.78
C THR A 763 -40.08 -3.26 -19.62
N ASP A 764 -39.20 -4.25 -19.82
CA ASP A 764 -38.35 -4.81 -18.76
C ASP A 764 -36.91 -4.31 -18.88
N SER A 765 -36.72 -3.02 -18.57
CA SER A 765 -35.40 -2.38 -18.69
C SER A 765 -34.54 -2.50 -17.44
N TYR A 766 -35.20 -2.51 -16.28
CA TYR A 766 -34.60 -2.67 -14.97
C TYR A 766 -35.37 -3.72 -14.18
N THR A 767 -34.67 -4.50 -13.38
CA THR A 767 -35.23 -5.44 -12.41
C THR A 767 -34.76 -5.08 -10.99
N VAL A 768 -35.57 -5.40 -9.99
CA VAL A 768 -35.21 -5.29 -8.57
C VAL A 768 -35.79 -6.48 -7.80
N GLY A 769 -35.08 -6.91 -6.77
CA GLY A 769 -35.44 -8.07 -5.95
C GLY A 769 -34.20 -8.88 -5.64
N GLY A 770 -34.08 -9.29 -4.37
CA GLY A 770 -32.98 -10.10 -3.87
C GLY A 770 -31.61 -9.42 -4.00
N PHE A 771 -30.60 -10.19 -4.39
CA PHE A 771 -29.24 -9.69 -4.60
C PHE A 771 -28.95 -9.51 -6.09
N PRO A 772 -28.36 -8.39 -6.51
CA PRO A 772 -28.04 -8.17 -7.92
C PRO A 772 -26.96 -9.15 -8.39
N ASN A 773 -27.20 -9.80 -9.53
CA ASN A 773 -26.19 -10.52 -10.29
C ASN A 773 -25.27 -9.50 -10.98
N GLY A 774 -24.17 -9.13 -10.32
CA GLY A 774 -23.25 -8.12 -10.83
C GLY A 774 -22.30 -8.67 -11.88
N SER A 775 -22.49 -8.32 -13.16
CA SER A 775 -21.41 -8.38 -14.16
C SER A 775 -20.55 -7.12 -14.05
N LEU A 776 -19.24 -7.27 -13.88
CA LEU A 776 -18.29 -6.15 -13.90
C LEU A 776 -18.22 -5.41 -15.25
N ARG A 777 -18.86 -5.96 -16.29
CA ARG A 777 -18.83 -5.46 -17.67
C ARG A 777 -20.01 -4.57 -18.01
N ASP A 778 -21.09 -4.64 -17.22
CA ASP A 778 -22.30 -3.87 -17.45
C ASP A 778 -22.21 -2.50 -16.79
N VAL A 779 -21.99 -1.47 -17.60
CA VAL A 779 -21.89 -0.08 -17.13
C VAL A 779 -23.26 0.51 -16.77
N VAL A 780 -24.34 0.07 -17.45
CA VAL A 780 -25.74 0.24 -17.03
C VAL A 780 -26.33 -1.12 -16.67
N ALA A 781 -26.37 -1.44 -15.36
CA ALA A 781 -26.87 -2.71 -14.86
C ALA A 781 -28.39 -2.89 -15.05
N THR A 782 -28.80 -4.08 -15.46
CA THR A 782 -30.22 -4.47 -15.55
C THR A 782 -30.84 -4.67 -14.16
N ASN A 783 -30.12 -5.27 -13.21
CA ASN A 783 -30.50 -5.32 -11.79
C ASN A 783 -29.59 -4.39 -10.97
N PRO A 784 -29.94 -3.10 -10.80
CA PRO A 784 -29.06 -2.16 -10.14
C PRO A 784 -29.16 -2.16 -8.61
N ALA A 785 -30.22 -2.71 -8.00
CA ALA A 785 -30.57 -2.46 -6.61
C ALA A 785 -30.60 -3.73 -5.76
N VAL A 786 -30.09 -3.64 -4.52
CA VAL A 786 -30.32 -4.67 -3.51
C VAL A 786 -31.70 -4.42 -2.90
N LEU A 787 -32.55 -5.45 -2.85
CA LEU A 787 -33.85 -5.41 -2.21
C LEU A 787 -34.10 -6.74 -1.48
N ARG A 788 -33.54 -6.86 -0.28
CA ARG A 788 -33.58 -8.10 0.50
C ARG A 788 -34.98 -8.35 1.08
N GLY A 789 -35.34 -9.63 1.25
CA GLY A 789 -36.68 -10.06 1.68
C GLY A 789 -37.67 -10.24 0.53
N TYR A 790 -37.18 -10.35 -0.70
CA TYR A 790 -37.93 -10.59 -1.94
C TYR A 790 -37.12 -11.53 -2.84
N ALA A 791 -37.78 -12.29 -3.71
CA ALA A 791 -37.10 -13.15 -4.68
C ALA A 791 -36.20 -12.34 -5.65
N ASP A 792 -35.15 -12.96 -6.17
CA ASP A 792 -34.26 -12.34 -7.17
C ASP A 792 -35.07 -11.91 -8.41
N ASP A 793 -34.81 -10.70 -8.90
CA ASP A 793 -35.49 -10.10 -10.07
C ASP A 793 -37.03 -10.10 -9.98
N ALA A 794 -37.62 -10.09 -8.78
CA ALA A 794 -39.06 -10.21 -8.54
C ALA A 794 -39.94 -9.13 -9.19
N PHE A 795 -39.37 -7.97 -9.52
CA PHE A 795 -40.08 -6.85 -10.13
C PHE A 795 -39.30 -6.30 -11.31
N SER A 796 -39.99 -5.93 -12.39
CA SER A 796 -39.40 -5.31 -13.58
C SER A 796 -40.12 -4.03 -14.01
N GLY A 797 -39.41 -3.15 -14.73
CA GLY A 797 -40.00 -1.94 -15.32
C GLY A 797 -39.02 -1.13 -16.17
N ARG A 798 -39.54 -0.05 -16.79
CA ARG A 798 -38.74 0.87 -17.62
C ARG A 798 -37.93 1.90 -16.83
N ARG A 799 -38.35 2.15 -15.60
CA ARG A 799 -37.75 3.11 -14.67
C ARG A 799 -37.57 2.44 -13.32
N VAL A 800 -36.56 2.88 -12.60
CA VAL A 800 -36.21 2.38 -11.27
C VAL A 800 -35.82 3.53 -10.36
N LEU A 801 -36.18 3.42 -9.09
CA LEU A 801 -35.70 4.23 -8.00
C LEU A 801 -35.41 3.28 -6.84
N HIS A 802 -34.25 3.41 -6.23
CA HIS A 802 -33.89 2.64 -5.05
C HIS A 802 -33.11 3.50 -4.05
N ALA A 803 -33.22 3.10 -2.80
CA ALA A 803 -32.47 3.62 -1.67
C ALA A 803 -32.13 2.48 -0.71
N ASN A 804 -30.90 2.46 -0.21
CA ASN A 804 -30.46 1.53 0.82
C ASN A 804 -29.77 2.31 1.94
N ALA A 805 -30.02 1.92 3.18
CA ALA A 805 -29.29 2.38 4.35
C ALA A 805 -28.77 1.17 5.09
N GLU A 806 -27.46 1.12 5.33
CA GLU A 806 -26.81 0.06 6.11
C GLU A 806 -25.97 0.68 7.22
N TYR A 807 -26.28 0.36 8.47
CA TYR A 807 -25.40 0.64 9.59
C TYR A 807 -24.50 -0.58 9.81
N ARG A 808 -23.20 -0.39 9.58
CA ARG A 808 -22.16 -1.42 9.65
C ARG A 808 -21.28 -1.13 10.85
N VAL A 809 -21.12 -2.10 11.73
CA VAL A 809 -20.35 -1.94 12.97
C VAL A 809 -19.35 -3.08 13.13
N PRO A 810 -18.07 -2.77 13.38
CA PRO A 810 -17.10 -3.80 13.74
C PRO A 810 -17.44 -4.35 15.15
N LEU A 811 -17.43 -5.67 15.29
CA LEU A 811 -17.60 -6.37 16.56
C LEU A 811 -16.26 -6.74 17.20
N GLY A 812 -15.22 -6.95 16.37
CA GLY A 812 -13.87 -7.23 16.82
C GLY A 812 -12.92 -7.52 15.66
N HIS A 813 -11.62 -7.50 15.94
CA HIS A 813 -10.56 -7.78 14.96
C HIS A 813 -9.65 -8.89 15.49
N PRO A 814 -10.09 -10.17 15.45
CA PRO A 814 -9.32 -11.27 16.05
C PRO A 814 -7.90 -11.39 15.51
N GLN A 815 -7.72 -11.15 14.20
CA GLN A 815 -6.42 -11.22 13.52
C GLN A 815 -5.64 -12.50 13.87
N HIS A 816 -6.29 -13.63 13.62
CA HIS A 816 -5.76 -14.94 13.95
C HIS A 816 -5.95 -15.95 12.81
N GLY A 817 -4.94 -16.78 12.61
CA GLY A 817 -4.97 -17.93 11.71
C GLY A 817 -4.84 -19.24 12.49
N TRP A 818 -4.68 -20.34 11.74
CA TRP A 818 -4.53 -21.69 12.29
C TRP A 818 -3.22 -22.30 11.80
N GLY A 819 -2.09 -21.89 12.40
CA GLY A 819 -0.75 -22.24 11.94
C GLY A 819 -0.49 -21.74 10.52
N SER A 820 0.16 -22.54 9.69
CA SER A 820 0.41 -22.20 8.28
C SER A 820 -0.80 -22.37 7.35
N LEU A 821 -2.00 -22.68 7.87
CA LEU A 821 -3.18 -22.80 7.01
C LEU A 821 -3.48 -21.46 6.34
N PRO A 822 -3.88 -21.45 5.06
CA PRO A 822 -4.12 -20.22 4.30
C PRO A 822 -5.47 -19.62 4.64
N LEU A 823 -5.85 -19.58 5.92
CA LEU A 823 -7.12 -19.08 6.40
C LEU A 823 -6.85 -18.21 7.63
N PHE A 824 -7.17 -16.93 7.50
CA PHE A 824 -6.93 -15.93 8.53
C PHE A 824 -8.20 -15.15 8.82
N LEU A 825 -8.67 -15.15 10.06
CA LEU A 825 -9.82 -14.39 10.51
C LEU A 825 -9.41 -12.95 10.83
N ARG A 826 -9.80 -12.01 9.98
CA ARG A 826 -9.46 -10.59 10.12
C ARG A 826 -10.43 -9.87 11.04
N HIS A 827 -11.72 -9.93 10.72
CA HIS A 827 -12.74 -9.10 11.36
C HIS A 827 -14.03 -9.86 11.60
N LEU A 828 -14.73 -9.47 12.66
CA LEU A 828 -16.11 -9.82 12.93
C LEU A 828 -16.94 -8.54 12.86
N HIS A 829 -18.10 -8.60 12.21
CA HIS A 829 -18.93 -7.42 12.00
C HIS A 829 -20.42 -7.72 12.06
N ALA A 830 -21.20 -6.67 12.31
CA ALA A 830 -22.65 -6.69 12.23
C ALA A 830 -23.15 -5.63 11.24
N THR A 831 -24.31 -5.87 10.64
CA THR A 831 -24.95 -4.92 9.73
C THR A 831 -26.44 -4.93 9.96
N ALA A 832 -27.00 -3.78 10.31
CA ALA A 832 -28.45 -3.54 10.26
C ALA A 832 -28.76 -2.77 8.97
N PHE A 833 -29.83 -3.13 8.26
CA PHE A 833 -30.15 -2.50 6.99
C PHE A 833 -31.63 -2.24 6.78
N ALA A 834 -31.90 -1.26 5.92
CA ALA A 834 -33.20 -0.96 5.34
C ALA A 834 -33.02 -0.73 3.83
N ASP A 835 -33.83 -1.42 3.04
CA ASP A 835 -33.87 -1.36 1.58
C ASP A 835 -35.22 -0.79 1.14
N ALA A 836 -35.21 0.04 0.10
CA ALA A 836 -36.40 0.52 -0.56
C ALA A 836 -36.19 0.57 -2.08
N ALA A 837 -37.10 0.02 -2.86
CA ALA A 837 -37.04 0.13 -4.31
C ALA A 837 -38.43 0.10 -4.95
N GLN A 838 -38.54 0.76 -6.10
CA GLN A 838 -39.69 0.67 -6.98
C GLN A 838 -39.20 0.64 -8.42
N VAL A 839 -39.82 -0.23 -9.21
CA VAL A 839 -39.74 -0.22 -10.67
C VAL A 839 -41.12 0.12 -11.23
N TRP A 840 -41.16 0.88 -12.32
CA TRP A 840 -42.42 1.27 -12.97
C TRP A 840 -42.24 1.56 -14.45
N SER A 841 -43.33 1.44 -15.21
CA SER A 841 -43.35 1.76 -16.65
C SER A 841 -44.11 3.05 -16.97
N GLU A 842 -45.20 3.35 -16.25
CA GLU A 842 -46.01 4.55 -16.49
C GLU A 842 -45.70 5.69 -15.52
N ARG A 843 -46.09 5.54 -14.25
CA ARG A 843 -45.95 6.54 -13.18
C ARG A 843 -45.43 5.92 -11.88
N PHE A 844 -44.64 6.69 -11.15
CA PHE A 844 -44.20 6.35 -9.81
C PHE A 844 -45.36 6.49 -8.81
N ARG A 845 -45.45 5.56 -7.84
CA ARG A 845 -46.50 5.53 -6.82
C ARG A 845 -45.94 5.09 -5.49
N TRP A 846 -45.98 5.97 -4.49
CA TRP A 846 -45.50 5.69 -3.13
C TRP A 846 -46.11 4.42 -2.51
N SER A 847 -47.36 4.10 -2.82
CA SER A 847 -48.05 2.88 -2.34
C SER A 847 -47.49 1.57 -2.90
N GLU A 848 -46.72 1.64 -4.00
CA GLU A 848 -46.13 0.47 -4.67
C GLU A 848 -44.63 0.31 -4.33
N LEU A 849 -44.07 1.22 -3.53
CA LEU A 849 -42.70 1.13 -3.02
C LEU A 849 -42.51 -0.15 -2.21
N LYS A 850 -41.49 -0.92 -2.54
CA LYS A 850 -41.13 -2.15 -1.83
C LYS A 850 -40.05 -1.84 -0.82
N THR A 851 -40.24 -2.29 0.42
CA THR A 851 -39.30 -2.04 1.51
C THR A 851 -38.92 -3.34 2.21
N GLY A 852 -37.63 -3.51 2.48
CA GLY A 852 -37.08 -4.62 3.25
C GLY A 852 -36.27 -4.11 4.43
N VAL A 853 -36.25 -4.87 5.52
CA VAL A 853 -35.38 -4.58 6.68
C VAL A 853 -34.72 -5.86 7.16
N GLY A 854 -33.59 -5.75 7.83
CA GLY A 854 -32.94 -6.93 8.37
C GLY A 854 -31.63 -6.67 9.09
N PHE A 855 -30.99 -7.78 9.42
CA PHE A 855 -29.74 -7.82 10.15
C PHE A 855 -28.85 -8.94 9.63
N ALA A 856 -27.54 -8.73 9.65
CA ALA A 856 -26.55 -9.74 9.31
C ALA A 856 -25.36 -9.70 10.25
N LEU A 857 -24.80 -10.88 10.52
CA LEU A 857 -23.50 -11.07 11.14
C LEU A 857 -22.54 -11.58 10.08
N GLY A 858 -21.33 -11.05 10.06
CA GLY A 858 -20.32 -11.49 9.12
C GLY A 858 -18.92 -11.59 9.71
N ALA A 859 -18.09 -12.33 9.00
CA ALA A 859 -16.69 -12.53 9.27
C ALA A 859 -15.90 -12.28 7.98
N ASP A 860 -14.88 -11.44 8.08
CA ASP A 860 -13.92 -11.21 7.01
C ASP A 860 -12.72 -12.13 7.22
N LEU A 861 -12.43 -12.90 6.18
CA LEU A 861 -11.38 -13.89 6.12
C LEU A 861 -10.38 -13.48 5.04
N SER A 862 -9.09 -13.77 5.24
CA SER A 862 -8.12 -13.80 4.14
C SER A 862 -7.82 -15.27 3.82
N VAL A 863 -8.02 -15.65 2.57
CA VAL A 863 -7.57 -16.94 2.05
C VAL A 863 -6.33 -16.72 1.20
N SER A 864 -5.22 -17.40 1.51
CA SER A 864 -3.90 -17.02 0.95
C SER A 864 -3.53 -15.56 1.31
N PRO A 865 -2.33 -15.05 1.04
CA PRO A 865 -2.00 -13.65 1.35
C PRO A 865 -2.77 -12.58 0.55
N GLY A 866 -3.82 -12.94 -0.21
CA GLY A 866 -4.46 -11.98 -1.11
C GLY A 866 -5.90 -12.23 -1.57
N LEU A 867 -6.59 -13.30 -1.15
CA LEU A 867 -8.01 -13.50 -1.50
C LEU A 867 -8.90 -13.14 -0.30
N PRO A 868 -9.40 -11.90 -0.22
CA PRO A 868 -10.33 -11.53 0.84
C PRO A 868 -11.68 -12.19 0.61
N LEU A 869 -12.22 -12.84 1.63
CA LEU A 869 -13.52 -13.52 1.60
C LEU A 869 -14.36 -13.02 2.77
N THR A 870 -15.56 -12.51 2.49
CA THR A 870 -16.55 -12.26 3.53
C THR A 870 -17.55 -13.40 3.56
N ALA A 871 -17.78 -13.97 4.74
CA ALA A 871 -18.87 -14.90 5.01
C ALA A 871 -19.88 -14.21 5.92
N ALA A 872 -21.16 -14.16 5.51
CA ALA A 872 -22.21 -13.50 6.29
C ALA A 872 -23.48 -14.36 6.36
N VAL A 873 -24.09 -14.40 7.55
CA VAL A 873 -25.42 -14.95 7.79
C VAL A 873 -26.35 -13.80 8.12
N GLY A 874 -27.47 -13.69 7.43
CA GLY A 874 -28.44 -12.63 7.68
C GLY A 874 -29.88 -13.08 7.59
N VAL A 875 -30.75 -12.27 8.18
CA VAL A 875 -32.19 -12.39 8.10
C VAL A 875 -32.73 -11.10 7.51
N ALA A 876 -33.54 -11.22 6.46
CA ALA A 876 -34.23 -10.12 5.82
C ALA A 876 -35.74 -10.35 5.85
N ARG A 877 -36.51 -9.28 6.04
CA ARG A 877 -37.97 -9.29 5.95
C ARG A 877 -38.44 -8.25 4.94
N GLY A 878 -39.09 -8.70 3.88
CA GLY A 878 -39.88 -7.83 3.01
C GLY A 878 -41.15 -7.40 3.73
N VAL A 879 -41.35 -6.08 3.88
CA VAL A 879 -42.45 -5.51 4.69
C VAL A 879 -43.66 -5.14 3.80
N SER A 880 -43.43 -4.93 2.50
CA SER A 880 -44.48 -4.63 1.51
C SER A 880 -44.97 -5.90 0.80
N ALA A 881 -46.05 -5.78 0.01
CA ALA A 881 -46.64 -6.90 -0.74
C ALA A 881 -45.62 -7.68 -1.59
N LYS A 882 -45.74 -9.02 -1.56
CA LYS A 882 -44.80 -10.04 -2.07
C LYS A 882 -43.49 -10.18 -1.27
N GLY A 883 -43.39 -9.52 -0.11
CA GLY A 883 -42.27 -9.67 0.80
C GLY A 883 -42.35 -10.98 1.58
N GLU A 884 -41.19 -11.56 1.84
CA GLU A 884 -41.00 -12.79 2.60
C GLU A 884 -39.90 -12.62 3.65
N THR A 885 -39.83 -13.58 4.59
CA THR A 885 -38.68 -13.69 5.50
C THR A 885 -37.66 -14.60 4.84
N GLN A 886 -36.47 -14.08 4.59
CA GLN A 886 -35.35 -14.82 4.02
C GLN A 886 -34.26 -14.96 5.07
N VAL A 887 -33.82 -16.18 5.31
CA VAL A 887 -32.52 -16.45 5.95
C VAL A 887 -31.56 -16.72 4.83
N TYR A 888 -30.47 -15.97 4.75
CA TYR A 888 -29.49 -16.11 3.70
C TYR A 888 -28.09 -16.31 4.27
N PHE A 889 -27.32 -17.11 3.55
CA PHE A 889 -25.88 -17.23 3.74
C PHE A 889 -25.20 -16.67 2.49
N ARG A 890 -24.23 -15.79 2.69
CA ARG A 890 -23.50 -15.15 1.61
C ARG A 890 -22.02 -15.38 1.81
N THR A 891 -21.37 -15.85 0.76
CA THR A 891 -19.91 -15.82 0.62
C THR A 891 -19.56 -15.00 -0.61
N GLY A 892 -18.48 -14.24 -0.55
CA GLY A 892 -18.01 -13.46 -1.68
C GLY A 892 -16.72 -12.73 -1.35
N LEU A 893 -16.12 -12.13 -2.37
CA LEU A 893 -14.97 -11.26 -2.14
C LEU A 893 -15.38 -10.10 -1.22
N ALA A 894 -14.55 -9.78 -0.22
CA ALA A 894 -14.82 -8.63 0.65
C ALA A 894 -14.84 -7.33 -0.19
N PHE A 895 -15.78 -6.44 0.11
CA PHE A 895 -16.14 -5.28 -0.73
C PHE A 895 -15.36 -4.00 -0.46
#